data_AF-A0AA86T7B9-F1
#
_entry.id   AF-A0AA86T7B9-F1
#
_cell.length_a   1.000
_cell.length_b   1.000
_cell.length_c   1.000
_cell.angle_alpha   90.00
_cell.angle_beta   90.00
_cell.angle_gamma   90.00
#
_symmetry.space_group_name_H-M   'P 1'
#
loop_
_entity.id
_entity.type
_entity.pdbx_description
1 polymer ?
#
loop_
_entity_poly.entity_id
_entity_poly.type
_entity_poly.pdbx_seq_one_letter_code
_entity_poly.pdbx_strand_id
1 'polypeptide(L)'
;MQANVTRPWNRFKGRIDPLVYRAPRTGADPENGHKWPSIHDRIVRRLERRLGYPWSNHLILGAAILSANRMDLHTIEGRMASCHARLRTFFEVLSLRSMDDWKPKETMIAYLKGELVPDDTDQSRYGFWLSYKSLARYGNQWLQTLSAQQQEKYRPFIFPLIPFEEVRGLRDFEQMRQLARKRRKAETDAIVRQYAQIRAEAHFRLNLITRIRQAMKEAVERAPHDATGEPVFPIAFHYQEGDETLRFRVWDKRSIRLTYPDTFRVEVRRRAHKQRWEFARGNNYLILEFVQAERTGAATPEGLWFVDLIKQKVLGSQRQIKEEEKELRRRWFAAWGYSRDPKLYSPEPFGTYVAGVLTPTIQQGGGHHLVWLMEKTGKILIPLESLYVASLFGLLALDLWTTTGMRINESCQVRLSSDCLARLIFPAPPGAKDQSPRMRYVLQLVPKGERTNTPQNYFIGEETRRLLVKVAKMLTEHYGLKAGQPLPRVPYNKHLARAHRFGKAPYIFQYSSKHLDYKTLTSCVRFLLHGIPLSTVDGTRVVLRPHLFRHAFATHAVQVEKLPIDIVREMLKQKNLAVTDYYSKPTETFLVDASDQYLAKLASHLNVGKAVVRLPEDLKALYEEAHDKVGTLTDVIGGICVSHGFCTAKFACVGCPGKVPDPSRRHQVQHKRQWALRQIAFTKTEGLLAESQRMQQLVRECERELQEMTLIEEYRKDESRVPLIQIDEQPTKR
;
A
#
# COMPACT_ATOMS: atom_id res chain seq x y z
N MET A 1 -8.64 -40.09 10.31
CA MET A 1 -9.59 -40.06 9.17
C MET A 1 -9.15 -39.04 8.15
N GLN A 2 -8.39 -39.46 7.12
CA GLN A 2 -8.06 -38.62 5.97
C GLN A 2 -9.26 -38.60 5.03
N ALA A 3 -9.98 -37.49 4.97
CA ALA A 3 -10.99 -37.29 3.94
C ALA A 3 -10.31 -37.40 2.56
N ASN A 4 -10.86 -38.24 1.69
CA ASN A 4 -10.50 -38.33 0.27
C ASN A 4 -10.69 -36.96 -0.38
N VAL A 5 -9.66 -36.10 -0.34
CA VAL A 5 -9.68 -34.81 -1.03
C VAL A 5 -9.53 -35.12 -2.52
N THR A 6 -10.66 -35.29 -3.20
CA THR A 6 -10.73 -35.35 -4.67
C THR A 6 -9.85 -34.26 -5.26
N ARG A 7 -8.84 -34.64 -6.05
CA ARG A 7 -7.97 -33.69 -6.75
C ARG A 7 -8.85 -32.71 -7.52
N PRO A 8 -8.69 -31.38 -7.39
CA PRO A 8 -9.57 -30.41 -8.05
C PRO A 8 -9.72 -30.67 -9.55
N TRP A 9 -8.64 -31.09 -10.21
CA TRP A 9 -8.60 -31.46 -11.63
C TRP A 9 -9.62 -32.52 -12.04
N ASN A 10 -10.04 -33.41 -11.14
CA ASN A 10 -11.03 -34.46 -11.41
C ASN A 10 -12.40 -33.91 -11.79
N ARG A 11 -12.70 -32.63 -11.53
CA ARG A 11 -13.93 -31.96 -11.98
C ARG A 11 -14.06 -31.86 -13.50
N PHE A 12 -12.96 -32.02 -14.23
CA PHE A 12 -12.96 -32.06 -15.69
C PHE A 12 -13.10 -33.47 -16.29
N LYS A 13 -13.10 -34.53 -15.47
CA LYS A 13 -13.19 -35.91 -15.95
C LYS A 13 -14.47 -36.09 -16.79
N GLY A 14 -14.31 -36.52 -18.05
CA GLY A 14 -15.41 -36.72 -18.99
C GLY A 14 -16.06 -35.44 -19.54
N ARG A 15 -15.52 -34.26 -19.24
CA ARG A 15 -16.08 -32.95 -19.65
C ARG A 15 -15.16 -32.13 -20.56
N ILE A 16 -13.95 -32.62 -20.79
CA ILE A 16 -12.92 -32.03 -21.65
C ILE A 16 -12.28 -33.14 -22.47
N ASP A 17 -11.48 -32.75 -23.47
CA ASP A 17 -10.76 -33.71 -24.29
C ASP A 17 -9.87 -34.64 -23.43
N PRO A 18 -9.90 -35.98 -23.66
CA PRO A 18 -9.09 -36.93 -22.89
C PRO A 18 -7.58 -36.63 -22.91
N LEU A 19 -7.06 -36.10 -24.02
CA LEU A 19 -5.64 -35.73 -24.14
C LEU A 19 -5.32 -34.56 -23.21
N VAL A 20 -6.17 -33.54 -23.17
CA VAL A 20 -5.99 -32.38 -22.27
C VAL A 20 -6.13 -32.79 -20.81
N TYR A 21 -7.06 -33.70 -20.49
CA TYR A 21 -7.24 -34.22 -19.13
C TYR A 21 -6.00 -34.95 -18.60
N ARG A 22 -5.22 -35.59 -19.48
CA ARG A 22 -4.02 -36.37 -19.17
C ARG A 22 -2.72 -35.70 -19.66
N ALA A 23 -2.70 -34.38 -19.76
CA ALA A 23 -1.59 -33.64 -20.37
C ALA A 23 -0.23 -33.94 -19.67
N PRO A 24 0.75 -34.50 -20.38
CA PRO A 24 2.02 -34.92 -19.80
C PRO A 24 2.85 -33.73 -19.32
N ARG A 25 3.72 -33.97 -18.34
CA ARG A 25 4.61 -32.96 -17.74
C ARG A 25 3.87 -31.76 -17.15
N THR A 26 2.64 -31.98 -16.67
CA THR A 26 1.85 -30.98 -15.98
C THR A 26 1.24 -31.55 -14.71
N GLY A 27 0.51 -30.72 -13.94
CA GLY A 27 -0.29 -31.20 -12.81
C GLY A 27 -1.40 -32.20 -13.20
N ALA A 28 -1.69 -32.35 -14.50
CA ALA A 28 -2.66 -33.28 -15.08
C ALA A 28 -2.06 -34.62 -15.51
N ASP A 29 -0.73 -34.76 -15.46
CA ASP A 29 -0.03 -35.96 -15.90
C ASP A 29 -0.37 -37.15 -14.97
N PRO A 30 -0.88 -38.29 -15.49
CA PRO A 30 -1.18 -39.48 -14.69
C PRO A 30 0.04 -40.04 -13.97
N GLU A 31 1.23 -39.89 -14.56
CA GLU A 31 2.52 -40.33 -14.01
C GLU A 31 3.17 -39.25 -13.14
N ASN A 32 2.42 -38.21 -12.77
CA ASN A 32 2.89 -37.14 -11.91
C ASN A 32 3.10 -37.65 -10.47
N GLY A 33 4.23 -38.30 -10.23
CA GLY A 33 4.75 -38.67 -8.91
C GLY A 33 5.18 -37.44 -8.10
N HIS A 34 4.31 -36.43 -8.00
CA HIS A 34 4.54 -35.13 -7.36
C HIS A 34 5.60 -34.22 -8.01
N LYS A 35 6.07 -34.54 -9.21
CA LYS A 35 7.08 -33.77 -9.94
C LYS A 35 6.57 -32.38 -10.35
N TRP A 36 5.29 -32.25 -10.69
CA TRP A 36 4.65 -31.01 -11.13
C TRP A 36 3.56 -30.57 -10.16
N PRO A 37 3.45 -29.24 -9.90
CA PRO A 37 2.44 -28.72 -8.98
C PRO A 37 1.02 -29.01 -9.46
N SER A 38 0.15 -29.41 -8.53
CA SER A 38 -1.27 -29.56 -8.80
C SER A 38 -1.91 -28.24 -9.22
N ILE A 39 -2.88 -28.30 -10.13
CA ILE A 39 -3.60 -27.11 -10.59
C ILE A 39 -4.56 -26.66 -9.49
N HIS A 40 -4.44 -25.39 -9.11
CA HIS A 40 -5.16 -24.85 -7.97
C HIS A 40 -6.68 -24.84 -8.20
N ASP A 41 -7.46 -25.26 -7.20
CA ASP A 41 -8.91 -25.41 -7.27
C ASP A 41 -9.66 -24.15 -7.74
N ARG A 42 -9.19 -22.96 -7.36
CA ARG A 42 -9.75 -21.69 -7.81
C ARG A 42 -9.66 -21.50 -9.34
N ILE A 43 -8.57 -21.97 -9.98
CA ILE A 43 -8.41 -21.95 -11.44
C ILE A 43 -9.43 -22.91 -12.06
N VAL A 44 -9.50 -24.14 -11.53
CA VAL A 44 -10.45 -25.16 -11.98
C VAL A 44 -11.88 -24.64 -11.93
N ARG A 45 -12.34 -24.09 -10.79
CA ARG A 45 -13.69 -23.54 -10.63
C ARG A 45 -14.01 -22.42 -11.63
N ARG A 46 -13.02 -21.61 -12.01
CA ARG A 46 -13.22 -20.54 -13.00
C ARG A 46 -13.30 -21.06 -14.42
N LEU A 47 -12.47 -22.05 -14.76
CA LEU A 47 -12.46 -22.68 -16.08
C LEU A 47 -13.68 -23.58 -16.30
N GLU A 48 -14.18 -24.21 -15.23
CA GLU A 48 -15.42 -25.00 -15.25
C GLU A 48 -16.63 -24.17 -15.71
N ARG A 49 -16.71 -22.90 -15.29
CA ARG A 49 -17.75 -21.96 -15.76
C ARG A 49 -17.59 -21.52 -17.22
N ARG A 50 -16.54 -21.99 -17.89
CA ARG A 50 -16.18 -21.65 -19.27
C ARG A 50 -16.04 -22.89 -20.14
N LEU A 51 -16.60 -24.01 -19.71
CA LEU A 51 -16.75 -25.20 -20.55
C LEU A 51 -17.81 -24.95 -21.63
N GLY A 52 -17.69 -25.63 -22.76
CA GLY A 52 -18.62 -25.52 -23.89
C GLY A 52 -18.28 -24.42 -24.91
N TYR A 53 -17.22 -23.65 -24.70
CA TYR A 53 -16.70 -22.73 -25.72
C TYR A 53 -15.67 -23.45 -26.61
N PRO A 54 -15.53 -23.07 -27.90
CA PRO A 54 -14.56 -23.71 -28.81
C PRO A 54 -13.11 -23.73 -28.28
N TRP A 55 -12.72 -22.70 -27.52
CA TRP A 55 -11.38 -22.58 -26.93
C TRP A 55 -11.26 -23.14 -25.49
N SER A 56 -12.26 -23.81 -24.94
CA SER A 56 -12.23 -24.29 -23.55
C SER A 56 -11.02 -25.20 -23.27
N ASN A 57 -10.78 -26.17 -24.14
CA ASN A 57 -9.63 -27.10 -24.05
C ASN A 57 -8.28 -26.35 -24.10
N HIS A 58 -8.18 -25.32 -24.94
CA HIS A 58 -6.97 -24.48 -25.07
C HIS A 58 -6.65 -23.73 -23.78
N LEU A 59 -7.66 -23.10 -23.17
CA LEU A 59 -7.47 -22.39 -21.89
C LEU A 59 -7.13 -23.36 -20.75
N ILE A 60 -7.76 -24.53 -20.72
CA ILE A 60 -7.53 -25.55 -19.69
C ILE A 60 -6.11 -26.11 -19.78
N LEU A 61 -5.66 -26.48 -20.99
CA LEU A 61 -4.29 -26.92 -21.23
C LEU A 61 -3.29 -25.79 -20.89
N GLY A 62 -3.55 -24.57 -21.34
CA GLY A 62 -2.74 -23.41 -21.02
C GLY A 62 -2.59 -23.17 -19.51
N ALA A 63 -3.68 -23.32 -18.73
CA ALA A 63 -3.64 -23.20 -17.29
C ALA A 63 -2.82 -24.31 -16.62
N ALA A 64 -2.89 -25.55 -17.13
CA ALA A 64 -2.07 -26.66 -16.66
C ALA A 64 -0.57 -26.41 -16.89
N ILE A 65 -0.21 -25.96 -18.10
CA ILE A 65 1.16 -25.63 -18.50
C ILE A 65 1.71 -24.47 -17.67
N LEU A 66 0.94 -23.38 -17.51
CA LEU A 66 1.37 -22.25 -16.69
C LEU A 66 1.52 -22.63 -15.21
N SER A 67 0.66 -23.52 -14.70
CA SER A 67 0.78 -24.05 -13.34
C SER A 67 2.05 -24.88 -13.19
N ALA A 68 2.36 -25.76 -14.15
CA ALA A 68 3.60 -26.54 -14.17
C ALA A 68 4.86 -25.67 -14.14
N ASN A 69 4.80 -24.49 -14.79
CA ASN A 69 5.84 -23.45 -14.76
C ASN A 69 5.88 -22.63 -13.46
N ARG A 70 5.11 -23.02 -12.43
CA ARG A 70 5.03 -22.37 -11.11
C ARG A 70 4.65 -20.89 -11.21
N MET A 71 3.81 -20.54 -12.17
CA MET A 71 3.31 -19.18 -12.33
C MET A 71 2.33 -18.83 -11.19
N ASP A 72 2.33 -17.56 -10.78
CA ASP A 72 1.41 -17.08 -9.75
C ASP A 72 -0.06 -17.27 -10.17
N LEU A 73 -0.87 -17.81 -9.26
CA LEU A 73 -2.30 -18.07 -9.41
C LEU A 73 -3.07 -16.92 -10.07
N HIS A 74 -2.83 -15.68 -9.60
CA HIS A 74 -3.54 -14.52 -10.11
C HIS A 74 -3.12 -14.16 -11.54
N THR A 75 -1.86 -14.42 -11.90
CA THR A 75 -1.40 -14.23 -13.29
C THR A 75 -2.05 -15.23 -14.23
N ILE A 76 -2.18 -16.49 -13.81
CA ILE A 76 -2.90 -17.51 -14.61
C ILE A 76 -4.36 -17.08 -14.77
N GLU A 77 -5.04 -16.75 -13.68
CA GLU A 77 -6.43 -16.27 -13.71
C GLU A 77 -6.65 -15.07 -14.62
N GLY A 78 -5.77 -14.06 -14.53
CA GLY A 78 -5.85 -12.84 -15.33
C GLY A 78 -5.71 -13.12 -16.82
N ARG A 79 -4.75 -13.97 -17.20
CA ARG A 79 -4.55 -14.38 -18.59
C ARG A 79 -5.73 -15.18 -19.13
N MET A 80 -6.22 -16.15 -18.35
CA MET A 80 -7.40 -16.92 -18.71
C MET A 80 -8.61 -16.01 -18.90
N ALA A 81 -8.83 -15.04 -18.01
CA ALA A 81 -9.95 -14.11 -18.11
C ALA A 81 -9.83 -13.18 -19.31
N SER A 82 -8.65 -12.60 -19.55
CA SER A 82 -8.40 -11.72 -20.68
C SER A 82 -8.58 -12.44 -22.01
N CYS A 83 -8.01 -13.64 -22.17
CA CYS A 83 -8.17 -14.42 -23.40
C CYS A 83 -9.61 -14.89 -23.61
N HIS A 84 -10.28 -15.39 -22.58
CA HIS A 84 -11.68 -15.80 -22.70
C HIS A 84 -12.59 -14.65 -23.12
N ALA A 85 -12.47 -13.47 -22.47
CA ALA A 85 -13.31 -12.33 -22.77
C ALA A 85 -13.16 -11.87 -24.22
N ARG A 86 -11.92 -11.87 -24.75
CA ARG A 86 -11.64 -11.41 -26.11
C ARG A 86 -11.94 -12.44 -27.18
N LEU A 87 -11.64 -13.72 -26.95
CA LEU A 87 -12.05 -14.80 -27.85
C LEU A 87 -13.57 -14.84 -27.98
N ARG A 88 -14.32 -14.64 -26.88
CA ARG A 88 -15.77 -14.52 -26.95
C ARG A 88 -16.21 -13.41 -27.90
N THR A 89 -15.68 -12.20 -27.72
CA THR A 89 -15.99 -11.08 -28.60
C THR A 89 -15.59 -11.35 -30.06
N PHE A 90 -14.45 -11.95 -30.32
CA PHE A 90 -14.02 -12.25 -31.69
C PHE A 90 -14.92 -13.27 -32.36
N PHE A 91 -15.28 -14.34 -31.65
CA PHE A 91 -16.17 -15.36 -32.19
C PHE A 91 -17.58 -14.81 -32.43
N GLU A 92 -18.07 -13.92 -31.58
CA GLU A 92 -19.34 -13.21 -31.78
C GLU A 92 -19.27 -12.28 -33.01
N VAL A 93 -18.26 -11.41 -33.11
CA VAL A 93 -18.15 -10.41 -34.19
C VAL A 93 -17.86 -11.05 -35.54
N LEU A 94 -17.01 -12.08 -35.58
CA LEU A 94 -16.61 -12.77 -36.80
C LEU A 94 -17.52 -13.98 -37.10
N SER A 95 -18.55 -14.23 -36.28
CA SER A 95 -19.48 -15.37 -36.42
C SER A 95 -18.78 -16.73 -36.53
N LEU A 96 -17.69 -16.92 -35.80
CA LEU A 96 -16.90 -18.16 -35.83
C LEU A 96 -17.57 -19.25 -35.00
N ARG A 97 -17.54 -20.50 -35.48
CA ARG A 97 -18.17 -21.65 -34.79
C ARG A 97 -17.14 -22.57 -34.17
N SER A 98 -15.97 -22.71 -34.78
CA SER A 98 -14.89 -23.58 -34.35
C SER A 98 -13.56 -22.84 -34.18
N MET A 99 -12.59 -23.47 -33.52
CA MET A 99 -11.22 -22.97 -33.45
C MET A 99 -10.48 -23.11 -34.78
N ASP A 100 -10.92 -24.00 -35.68
CA ASP A 100 -10.34 -24.19 -37.01
C ASP A 100 -10.75 -23.06 -37.96
N ASP A 101 -11.94 -22.47 -37.75
CA ASP A 101 -12.41 -21.29 -38.49
C ASP A 101 -11.61 -20.04 -38.10
N TRP A 102 -11.00 -20.04 -36.91
CA TRP A 102 -10.35 -18.86 -36.36
C TRP A 102 -8.97 -18.66 -36.96
N LYS A 103 -8.84 -17.63 -37.82
CA LYS A 103 -7.57 -17.17 -38.38
C LYS A 103 -6.86 -16.22 -37.41
N PRO A 104 -5.88 -16.68 -36.60
CA PRO A 104 -5.42 -15.92 -35.44
C PRO A 104 -4.57 -14.71 -35.86
N LYS A 105 -3.77 -14.85 -36.91
CA LYS A 105 -2.92 -13.78 -37.46
C LYS A 105 -3.77 -12.60 -37.96
N GLU A 106 -4.70 -12.86 -38.88
CA GLU A 106 -5.59 -11.83 -39.45
C GLU A 106 -6.42 -11.15 -38.36
N THR A 107 -7.04 -11.95 -37.47
CA THR A 107 -7.85 -11.44 -36.36
C THR A 107 -7.02 -10.56 -35.41
N MET A 108 -5.80 -10.98 -35.06
CA MET A 108 -4.95 -10.23 -34.14
C MET A 108 -4.50 -8.90 -34.76
N ILE A 109 -4.13 -8.89 -36.04
CA ILE A 109 -3.70 -7.67 -36.74
C ILE A 109 -4.86 -6.67 -36.78
N ALA A 110 -6.05 -7.09 -37.24
CA ALA A 110 -7.24 -6.24 -37.29
C ALA A 110 -7.63 -5.69 -35.90
N TYR A 111 -7.56 -6.53 -34.87
CA TYR A 111 -7.84 -6.12 -33.49
C TYR A 111 -6.82 -5.13 -32.94
N LEU A 112 -5.53 -5.31 -33.20
CA LEU A 112 -4.50 -4.40 -32.72
C LEU A 112 -4.54 -3.04 -33.46
N LYS A 113 -4.88 -3.04 -34.75
CA LYS A 113 -5.14 -1.80 -35.50
C LYS A 113 -6.38 -1.06 -35.01
N GLY A 114 -7.33 -1.76 -34.39
CA GLY A 114 -8.59 -1.19 -33.92
C GLY A 114 -9.72 -1.28 -34.96
N GLU A 115 -9.48 -2.00 -36.06
CA GLU A 115 -10.47 -2.32 -37.08
C GLU A 115 -11.50 -3.31 -36.53
N LEU A 116 -11.07 -4.21 -35.63
CA LEU A 116 -11.94 -5.14 -34.91
C LEU A 116 -12.25 -4.60 -33.49
N VAL A 117 -13.54 -4.48 -33.17
CA VAL A 117 -14.06 -3.96 -31.88
C VAL A 117 -13.52 -2.55 -31.58
N PRO A 118 -13.89 -1.49 -32.33
CA PRO A 118 -13.26 -0.16 -32.23
C PRO A 118 -13.35 0.48 -30.84
N ASP A 119 -14.39 0.18 -30.07
CA ASP A 119 -14.63 0.75 -28.73
C ASP A 119 -13.61 0.33 -27.66
N ASP A 120 -12.81 -0.70 -27.94
CA ASP A 120 -11.77 -1.17 -27.03
C ASP A 120 -10.59 -0.19 -26.96
N THR A 121 -10.14 0.08 -25.73
CA THR A 121 -8.98 0.95 -25.49
C THR A 121 -7.67 0.27 -25.87
N ASP A 122 -6.66 1.04 -26.24
CA ASP A 122 -5.32 0.53 -26.55
C ASP A 122 -4.71 -0.27 -25.38
N GLN A 123 -5.02 0.12 -24.15
CA GLN A 123 -4.63 -0.62 -22.95
C GLN A 123 -5.26 -2.02 -22.89
N SER A 124 -6.53 -2.14 -23.29
CA SER A 124 -7.24 -3.43 -23.34
C SER A 124 -6.67 -4.33 -24.44
N ARG A 125 -6.42 -3.75 -25.63
CA ARG A 125 -5.79 -4.45 -26.75
C ARG A 125 -4.42 -5.00 -26.39
N TYR A 126 -3.60 -4.16 -25.77
CA TYR A 126 -2.27 -4.55 -25.29
C TYR A 126 -2.31 -5.61 -24.18
N GLY A 127 -3.24 -5.48 -23.22
CA GLY A 127 -3.43 -6.46 -22.15
C GLY A 127 -3.81 -7.84 -22.67
N PHE A 128 -4.67 -7.89 -23.69
CA PHE A 128 -5.01 -9.12 -24.40
C PHE A 128 -3.81 -9.71 -25.13
N TRP A 129 -3.11 -8.91 -25.94
CA TRP A 129 -1.93 -9.36 -26.69
C TRP A 129 -0.87 -9.99 -25.78
N LEU A 130 -0.57 -9.36 -24.64
CA LEU A 130 0.38 -9.93 -23.67
C LEU A 130 -0.09 -11.27 -23.09
N SER A 131 -1.39 -11.39 -22.83
CA SER A 131 -1.99 -12.63 -22.31
C SER A 131 -1.93 -13.74 -23.35
N TYR A 132 -2.34 -13.44 -24.59
CA TYR A 132 -2.28 -14.36 -25.73
C TYR A 132 -0.86 -14.80 -26.03
N LYS A 133 0.05 -13.85 -26.28
CA LYS A 133 1.47 -14.12 -26.57
C LYS A 133 2.09 -15.00 -25.50
N SER A 134 1.76 -14.77 -24.23
CA SER A 134 2.31 -15.61 -23.19
C SER A 134 1.74 -17.02 -23.20
N LEU A 135 0.46 -17.23 -23.46
CA LEU A 135 -0.11 -18.57 -23.56
C LEU A 135 0.43 -19.33 -24.77
N ALA A 136 0.49 -18.69 -25.93
CA ALA A 136 1.09 -19.26 -27.13
C ALA A 136 2.55 -19.64 -26.89
N ARG A 137 3.36 -18.74 -26.31
CA ARG A 137 4.77 -19.00 -26.04
C ARG A 137 4.98 -20.17 -25.07
N TYR A 138 4.32 -20.18 -23.91
CA TYR A 138 4.49 -21.28 -22.95
C TYR A 138 3.92 -22.59 -23.47
N GLY A 139 2.82 -22.54 -24.24
CA GLY A 139 2.25 -23.70 -24.90
C GLY A 139 3.22 -24.33 -25.90
N ASN A 140 3.81 -23.52 -26.79
CA ASN A 140 4.78 -23.97 -27.77
C ASN A 140 6.08 -24.47 -27.12
N GLN A 141 6.58 -23.79 -26.08
CA GLN A 141 7.74 -24.27 -25.31
C GLN A 141 7.46 -25.61 -24.65
N TRP A 142 6.28 -25.81 -24.05
CA TRP A 142 5.89 -27.10 -23.48
C TRP A 142 5.78 -28.18 -24.56
N LEU A 143 5.19 -27.86 -25.72
CA LEU A 143 5.06 -28.78 -26.85
C LEU A 143 6.44 -29.31 -27.29
N GLN A 144 7.45 -28.43 -27.39
CA GLN A 144 8.83 -28.80 -27.72
C GLN A 144 9.47 -29.76 -26.71
N THR A 145 8.95 -29.85 -25.49
CA THR A 145 9.47 -30.81 -24.50
C THR A 145 8.92 -32.24 -24.70
N LEU A 146 7.91 -32.42 -25.54
CA LEU A 146 7.26 -33.71 -25.78
C LEU A 146 7.89 -34.46 -26.96
N SER A 147 7.63 -35.77 -27.05
CA SER A 147 8.04 -36.59 -28.22
C SER A 147 7.30 -36.15 -29.49
N ALA A 148 7.86 -36.42 -30.67
CA ALA A 148 7.26 -36.04 -31.95
C ALA A 148 5.80 -36.52 -32.10
N GLN A 149 5.50 -37.76 -31.69
CA GLN A 149 4.15 -38.31 -31.73
C GLN A 149 3.18 -37.57 -30.77
N GLN A 150 3.66 -37.14 -29.60
CA GLN A 150 2.86 -36.34 -28.68
C GLN A 150 2.70 -34.90 -29.18
N GLN A 151 3.71 -34.34 -29.82
CA GLN A 151 3.62 -33.00 -30.41
C GLN A 151 2.47 -32.91 -31.40
N GLU A 152 2.32 -33.91 -32.28
CA GLU A 152 1.23 -33.94 -33.25
C GLU A 152 -0.14 -34.01 -32.56
N LYS A 153 -0.29 -34.88 -31.55
CA LYS A 153 -1.54 -35.02 -30.78
C LYS A 153 -1.96 -33.75 -30.03
N TYR A 154 -1.00 -32.99 -29.51
CA TYR A 154 -1.29 -31.82 -28.67
C TYR A 154 -1.30 -30.48 -29.43
N ARG A 155 -0.76 -30.43 -30.64
CA ARG A 155 -0.70 -29.21 -31.47
C ARG A 155 -2.07 -28.53 -31.63
N PRO A 156 -3.20 -29.24 -31.86
CA PRO A 156 -4.51 -28.60 -32.01
C PRO A 156 -5.03 -27.87 -30.77
N PHE A 157 -4.46 -28.10 -29.57
CA PHE A 157 -4.90 -27.45 -28.33
C PHE A 157 -4.00 -26.28 -27.92
N ILE A 158 -2.95 -25.97 -28.68
CA ILE A 158 -2.00 -24.90 -28.38
C ILE A 158 -2.35 -23.66 -29.20
N PHE A 159 -2.39 -22.51 -28.54
CA PHE A 159 -2.57 -21.23 -29.23
C PHE A 159 -1.44 -20.99 -30.24
N PRO A 160 -1.75 -20.66 -31.50
CA PRO A 160 -0.75 -20.41 -32.53
C PRO A 160 0.19 -19.27 -32.17
N LEU A 161 1.48 -19.47 -32.39
CA LEU A 161 2.48 -18.42 -32.15
C LEU A 161 2.42 -17.40 -33.29
N ILE A 162 2.15 -16.14 -32.95
CA ILE A 162 2.24 -15.02 -33.90
C ILE A 162 3.62 -14.37 -33.69
N PRO A 163 4.49 -14.34 -34.72
CA PRO A 163 5.79 -13.69 -34.63
C PRO A 163 5.65 -12.22 -34.21
N PHE A 164 6.61 -11.71 -33.43
CA PHE A 164 6.50 -10.34 -32.91
C PHE A 164 6.62 -9.32 -34.04
N GLU A 165 7.39 -9.65 -35.06
CA GLU A 165 7.68 -8.89 -36.26
C GLU A 165 6.39 -8.53 -37.01
N GLU A 166 5.43 -9.45 -37.06
CA GLU A 166 4.15 -9.26 -37.75
C GLU A 166 3.19 -8.29 -37.06
N VAL A 167 3.40 -8.07 -35.75
CA VAL A 167 2.60 -7.12 -34.95
C VAL A 167 3.39 -5.89 -34.53
N ARG A 168 4.67 -5.82 -34.91
CA ARG A 168 5.55 -4.71 -34.62
C ARG A 168 5.09 -3.48 -35.42
N GLY A 169 4.95 -2.34 -34.76
CA GLY A 169 4.55 -1.09 -35.42
C GLY A 169 3.04 -0.90 -35.65
N LEU A 170 2.20 -1.93 -35.47
CA LEU A 170 0.73 -1.80 -35.61
C LEU A 170 0.12 -0.82 -34.59
N ARG A 171 0.72 -0.73 -33.43
CA ARG A 171 0.50 0.28 -32.39
C ARG A 171 1.85 0.52 -31.72
N ASP A 172 2.09 1.72 -31.24
CA ASP A 172 3.33 2.04 -30.53
C ASP A 172 3.27 1.54 -29.07
N PHE A 173 3.28 0.21 -28.91
CA PHE A 173 3.28 -0.46 -27.61
C PHE A 173 4.52 -0.09 -26.79
N GLU A 174 5.61 0.24 -27.47
CA GLU A 174 6.84 0.70 -26.84
C GLU A 174 6.65 2.11 -26.28
N GLN A 175 6.11 3.05 -27.06
CA GLN A 175 5.74 4.37 -26.59
C GLN A 175 4.69 4.32 -25.48
N MET A 176 3.66 3.48 -25.54
CA MET A 176 2.72 3.32 -24.41
C MET A 176 3.42 2.84 -23.14
N ARG A 177 4.36 1.89 -23.27
CA ARG A 177 5.16 1.42 -22.14
C ARG A 177 6.08 2.52 -21.63
N GLN A 178 6.71 3.28 -22.52
CA GLN A 178 7.58 4.41 -22.18
C GLN A 178 6.79 5.55 -21.53
N LEU A 179 5.62 5.93 -22.04
CA LEU A 179 4.71 6.93 -21.46
C LEU A 179 4.28 6.50 -20.06
N ALA A 180 3.85 5.24 -19.88
CA ALA A 180 3.51 4.71 -18.56
C ALA A 180 4.71 4.71 -17.60
N ARG A 181 5.94 4.51 -18.12
CA ARG A 181 7.18 4.58 -17.34
C ARG A 181 7.54 6.02 -16.97
N LYS A 182 7.50 6.96 -17.92
CA LYS A 182 7.74 8.40 -17.72
C LYS A 182 6.75 8.96 -16.71
N ARG A 183 5.47 8.66 -16.87
CA ARG A 183 4.40 9.07 -15.94
C ARG A 183 4.66 8.58 -14.51
N ARG A 184 4.95 7.29 -14.32
CA ARG A 184 5.28 6.77 -12.98
C ARG A 184 6.49 7.45 -12.37
N LYS A 185 7.49 7.79 -13.19
CA LYS A 185 8.71 8.48 -12.75
C LYS A 185 8.41 9.91 -12.30
N ALA A 186 7.60 10.66 -13.06
CA ALA A 186 7.11 11.98 -12.66
C ALA A 186 6.29 11.93 -11.36
N GLU A 187 5.38 10.96 -11.24
CA GLU A 187 4.59 10.75 -10.01
C GLU A 187 5.47 10.37 -8.80
N THR A 188 6.54 9.62 -9.03
CA THR A 188 7.50 9.24 -8.00
C THR A 188 8.30 10.45 -7.54
N ASP A 189 8.75 11.28 -8.48
CA ASP A 189 9.50 12.51 -8.20
C ASP A 189 8.73 13.45 -7.26
N ALA A 190 7.44 13.66 -7.54
CA ALA A 190 6.57 14.49 -6.70
C ALA A 190 6.51 14.01 -5.24
N ILE A 191 6.55 12.70 -5.00
CA ILE A 191 6.56 12.12 -3.65
C ILE A 191 7.93 12.23 -3.01
N VAL A 192 9.01 11.98 -3.76
CA VAL A 192 10.39 12.02 -3.23
C VAL A 192 10.74 13.43 -2.73
N ARG A 193 10.27 14.49 -3.39
CA ARG A 193 10.48 15.88 -2.94
C ARG A 193 9.85 16.20 -1.58
N GLN A 194 8.74 15.55 -1.26
CA GLN A 194 7.98 15.77 -0.02
C GLN A 194 8.03 14.55 0.91
N TYR A 195 9.07 13.71 0.79
CA TYR A 195 9.08 12.38 1.40
C TYR A 195 8.95 12.41 2.92
N ALA A 196 9.72 13.29 3.59
CA ALA A 196 9.64 13.48 5.04
C ALA A 196 8.32 14.16 5.45
N GLN A 197 7.86 15.15 4.69
CA GLN A 197 6.63 15.90 4.97
C GLN A 197 5.40 15.00 4.91
N ILE A 198 5.30 14.12 3.90
CA ILE A 198 4.20 13.15 3.78
C ILE A 198 4.15 12.24 5.01
N ARG A 199 5.31 11.79 5.51
CA ARG A 199 5.38 10.96 6.71
C ARG A 199 4.98 11.76 7.95
N ALA A 200 5.53 12.97 8.14
CA ALA A 200 5.21 13.84 9.28
C ALA A 200 3.72 14.19 9.33
N GLU A 201 3.13 14.58 8.19
CA GLU A 201 1.71 14.90 8.08
C GLU A 201 0.82 13.71 8.46
N ALA A 202 1.20 12.50 8.07
CA ALA A 202 0.49 11.28 8.47
C ALA A 202 0.52 11.07 10.00
N HIS A 203 1.62 11.43 10.66
CA HIS A 203 1.72 11.41 12.13
C HIS A 203 0.83 12.49 12.76
N PHE A 204 0.91 13.75 12.31
CA PHE A 204 0.07 14.84 12.84
C PHE A 204 -1.42 14.52 12.73
N ARG A 205 -1.86 13.95 11.60
CA ARG A 205 -3.25 13.53 11.41
C ARG A 205 -3.67 12.40 12.34
N LEU A 206 -2.82 11.40 12.57
CA LEU A 206 -3.11 10.38 13.57
C LEU A 206 -3.23 10.99 14.97
N ASN A 207 -2.32 11.90 15.32
CA ASN A 207 -2.34 12.57 16.61
C ASN A 207 -3.63 13.39 16.81
N LEU A 208 -4.05 14.16 15.79
CA LEU A 208 -5.31 14.93 15.79
C LEU A 208 -6.52 14.01 16.03
N ILE A 209 -6.70 12.93 15.27
CA ILE A 209 -7.81 12.00 15.52
C ILE A 209 -7.72 11.34 16.90
N THR A 210 -6.52 11.04 17.39
CA THR A 210 -6.31 10.49 18.73
C THR A 210 -6.77 11.47 19.81
N ARG A 211 -6.44 12.76 19.66
CA ARG A 211 -6.89 13.84 20.55
C ARG A 211 -8.40 14.02 20.50
N ILE A 212 -9.03 14.03 19.32
CA ILE A 212 -10.49 14.10 19.20
C ILE A 212 -11.15 12.92 19.93
N ARG A 213 -10.59 11.71 19.80
CA ARG A 213 -11.05 10.51 20.53
C ARG A 213 -10.91 10.66 22.04
N GLN A 214 -9.80 11.20 22.52
CA GLN A 214 -9.59 11.45 23.95
C GLN A 214 -10.55 12.54 24.47
N ALA A 215 -10.66 13.66 23.77
CA ALA A 215 -11.55 14.76 24.09
C ALA A 215 -13.01 14.31 24.18
N MET A 216 -13.47 13.46 23.25
CA MET A 216 -14.80 12.88 23.28
C MET A 216 -15.02 12.00 24.52
N LYS A 217 -14.06 11.15 24.89
CA LYS A 217 -14.16 10.30 26.09
C LYS A 217 -14.21 11.15 27.36
N GLU A 218 -13.31 12.12 27.46
CA GLU A 218 -13.22 13.05 28.58
C GLU A 218 -14.49 13.91 28.72
N ALA A 219 -15.09 14.33 27.60
CA ALA A 219 -16.36 15.06 27.60
C ALA A 219 -17.52 14.21 28.12
N VAL A 220 -17.55 12.92 27.77
CA VAL A 220 -18.56 11.98 28.25
C VAL A 220 -18.37 11.67 29.74
N GLU A 221 -17.13 11.51 30.20
CA GLU A 221 -16.80 11.26 31.61
C GLU A 221 -17.13 12.44 32.53
N ARG A 222 -16.95 13.68 32.05
CA ARG A 222 -17.22 14.91 32.80
C ARG A 222 -18.65 15.44 32.67
N ALA A 223 -19.46 14.83 31.81
CA ALA A 223 -20.81 15.32 31.57
C ALA A 223 -21.67 15.24 32.83
N PRO A 224 -22.68 16.12 32.99
CA PRO A 224 -23.69 15.97 34.02
C PRO A 224 -24.36 14.60 33.91
N HIS A 225 -24.60 13.95 35.04
CA HIS A 225 -25.30 12.68 35.10
C HIS A 225 -26.76 12.89 35.52
N ASP A 226 -27.67 12.11 34.96
CA ASP A 226 -29.07 12.09 35.37
C ASP A 226 -29.25 11.36 36.72
N ALA A 227 -30.48 11.33 37.23
CA ALA A 227 -30.82 10.64 38.48
C ALA A 227 -30.52 9.13 38.47
N THR A 228 -30.22 8.54 37.31
CA THR A 228 -29.85 7.14 37.15
C THR A 228 -28.34 6.91 37.05
N GLY A 229 -27.54 7.98 37.14
CA GLY A 229 -26.09 7.93 37.03
C GLY A 229 -25.58 7.80 35.59
N GLU A 230 -26.37 8.22 34.60
CA GLU A 230 -26.00 8.18 33.17
C GLU A 230 -25.74 9.60 32.62
N PRO A 231 -24.76 9.79 31.71
CA PRO A 231 -24.50 11.10 31.10
C PRO A 231 -25.72 11.69 30.37
N VAL A 232 -25.96 12.98 30.55
CA VAL A 232 -27.04 13.72 29.89
C VAL A 232 -26.61 14.16 28.49
N PHE A 233 -27.24 13.58 27.46
CA PHE A 233 -26.99 13.91 26.06
C PHE A 233 -28.04 14.91 25.50
N PRO A 234 -27.66 15.78 24.53
CA PRO A 234 -26.35 15.89 23.90
C PRO A 234 -25.32 16.67 24.74
N ILE A 235 -24.05 16.29 24.62
CA ILE A 235 -22.93 16.96 25.30
C ILE A 235 -22.23 17.84 24.27
N ALA A 236 -22.22 19.15 24.46
CA ALA A 236 -21.45 20.07 23.62
C ALA A 236 -20.11 20.37 24.30
N PHE A 237 -19.03 20.31 23.52
CA PHE A 237 -17.69 20.61 24.02
C PHE A 237 -16.82 21.19 22.90
N HIS A 238 -15.78 21.92 23.29
CA HIS A 238 -14.75 22.39 22.39
C HIS A 238 -13.38 22.30 23.03
N TYR A 239 -12.35 22.34 22.19
CA TYR A 239 -10.97 22.43 22.64
C TYR A 239 -10.11 23.14 21.58
N GLN A 240 -8.95 23.63 22.02
CA GLN A 240 -7.99 24.31 21.16
C GLN A 240 -7.06 23.32 20.47
N GLU A 241 -6.99 23.38 19.14
CA GLU A 241 -6.12 22.59 18.27
C GLU A 241 -5.25 23.56 17.45
N GLY A 242 -4.04 23.85 17.95
CA GLY A 242 -3.20 24.89 17.35
C GLY A 242 -3.84 26.28 17.52
N ASP A 243 -4.04 26.98 16.42
CA ASP A 243 -4.69 28.30 16.38
C ASP A 243 -6.20 28.24 16.13
N GLU A 244 -6.77 27.03 16.06
CA GLU A 244 -8.21 26.81 15.85
C GLU A 244 -8.91 26.25 17.10
N THR A 245 -10.10 26.76 17.37
CA THR A 245 -11.04 26.17 18.32
C THR A 245 -11.97 25.22 17.57
N LEU A 246 -11.96 23.94 17.94
CA LEU A 246 -12.80 22.92 17.33
C LEU A 246 -14.02 22.63 18.22
N ARG A 247 -15.22 22.84 17.69
CA ARG A 247 -16.49 22.62 18.41
C ARG A 247 -17.16 21.32 17.99
N PHE A 248 -17.57 20.54 18.98
CA PHE A 248 -18.17 19.23 18.80
C PHE A 248 -19.43 19.06 19.64
N ARG A 249 -20.23 18.08 19.25
CA ARG A 249 -21.36 17.62 20.05
C ARG A 249 -21.44 16.10 20.04
N VAL A 250 -21.53 15.50 21.22
CA VAL A 250 -21.74 14.05 21.38
C VAL A 250 -23.21 13.79 21.55
N TRP A 251 -23.72 12.88 20.73
CA TRP A 251 -25.06 12.34 20.83
C TRP A 251 -24.98 10.88 21.24
N ASP A 252 -25.95 10.43 22.01
CA ASP A 252 -26.28 9.01 22.08
C ASP A 252 -27.37 8.67 21.07
N LYS A 253 -27.76 7.39 21.00
CA LYS A 253 -28.85 7.03 20.10
C LYS A 253 -30.11 7.81 20.43
N ARG A 254 -30.50 7.90 21.70
CA ARG A 254 -31.79 8.44 22.10
C ARG A 254 -31.89 9.94 21.79
N SER A 255 -30.95 10.74 22.27
CA SER A 255 -30.95 12.21 22.16
C SER A 255 -31.13 12.68 20.72
N ILE A 256 -30.38 12.13 19.76
CA ILE A 256 -30.52 12.57 18.35
C ILE A 256 -31.90 12.26 17.76
N ARG A 257 -32.61 11.20 18.21
CA ARG A 257 -33.99 10.93 17.73
C ARG A 257 -35.02 11.85 18.39
N LEU A 258 -34.75 12.26 19.63
CA LEU A 258 -35.63 13.14 20.39
C LEU A 258 -35.48 14.61 19.96
N THR A 259 -34.28 15.03 19.59
CA THR A 259 -34.01 16.41 19.14
C THR A 259 -34.55 16.69 17.74
N TYR A 260 -34.65 15.67 16.88
CA TYR A 260 -35.17 15.81 15.51
C TYR A 260 -36.47 15.01 15.31
N PRO A 261 -37.56 15.33 16.04
CA PRO A 261 -38.76 14.50 16.07
C PRO A 261 -39.42 14.36 14.70
N ASP A 262 -39.34 15.35 13.82
CA ASP A 262 -40.00 15.32 12.50
C ASP A 262 -39.28 14.42 11.50
N THR A 263 -38.06 13.99 11.82
CA THR A 263 -37.27 13.06 10.99
C THR A 263 -37.69 11.60 11.15
N PHE A 264 -38.25 11.24 12.31
CA PHE A 264 -38.44 9.83 12.70
C PHE A 264 -39.91 9.46 12.85
N ARG A 265 -40.24 8.21 12.49
CA ARG A 265 -41.58 7.65 12.69
C ARG A 265 -41.99 7.67 14.16
N VAL A 266 -43.29 7.84 14.41
CA VAL A 266 -43.88 7.97 15.75
C VAL A 266 -43.50 6.78 16.65
N GLU A 267 -43.48 5.57 16.11
CA GLU A 267 -43.12 4.35 16.86
C GLU A 267 -41.67 4.38 17.33
N VAL A 268 -40.74 4.87 16.51
CA VAL A 268 -39.32 5.01 16.85
C VAL A 268 -39.17 6.03 17.98
N ARG A 269 -39.87 7.17 17.90
CA ARG A 269 -39.89 8.18 18.96
C ARG A 269 -40.43 7.65 20.27
N ARG A 270 -41.53 6.87 20.22
CA ARG A 270 -42.12 6.24 21.40
C ARG A 270 -41.17 5.23 22.04
N ARG A 271 -40.43 4.45 21.23
CA ARG A 271 -39.40 3.52 21.71
C ARG A 271 -38.21 4.26 22.34
N ALA A 272 -37.79 5.38 21.76
CA ALA A 272 -36.73 6.23 22.30
C ALA A 272 -37.13 6.88 23.64
N HIS A 273 -38.38 7.35 23.77
CA HIS A 273 -38.92 7.85 25.04
C HIS A 273 -38.97 6.75 26.10
N LYS A 274 -39.43 5.55 25.72
CA LYS A 274 -39.60 4.41 26.63
C LYS A 274 -38.32 3.59 26.88
N GLN A 275 -37.18 3.97 26.30
CA GLN A 275 -35.89 3.27 26.38
C GLN A 275 -35.98 1.76 26.05
N ARG A 276 -36.76 1.42 25.01
CA ARG A 276 -36.99 0.02 24.61
C ARG A 276 -36.09 -0.41 23.44
N TRP A 277 -35.70 -1.68 23.45
CA TRP A 277 -35.06 -2.39 22.34
C TRP A 277 -33.70 -1.80 21.94
N GLU A 278 -33.61 -1.10 20.81
CA GLU A 278 -32.38 -0.49 20.30
C GLU A 278 -31.95 0.76 21.09
N PHE A 279 -32.85 1.30 21.92
CA PHE A 279 -32.59 2.39 22.87
C PHE A 279 -32.44 1.91 24.31
N ALA A 280 -32.42 0.59 24.53
CA ALA A 280 -32.11 0.03 25.84
C ALA A 280 -30.64 0.32 26.20
N ARG A 281 -30.38 0.47 27.51
CA ARG A 281 -29.09 0.94 28.05
C ARG A 281 -27.87 0.19 27.47
N GLY A 282 -27.91 -1.14 27.41
CA GLY A 282 -26.81 -1.97 26.91
C GLY A 282 -26.60 -1.97 25.39
N ASN A 283 -27.44 -1.27 24.60
CA ASN A 283 -27.39 -1.28 23.14
C ASN A 283 -27.17 0.13 22.55
N ASN A 284 -26.67 1.07 23.33
CA ASN A 284 -26.43 2.44 22.90
C ASN A 284 -25.06 2.60 22.23
N TYR A 285 -24.92 3.53 21.28
CA TYR A 285 -23.62 3.95 20.75
C TYR A 285 -23.58 5.46 20.62
N LEU A 286 -22.38 6.02 20.71
CA LEU A 286 -22.15 7.45 20.63
C LEU A 286 -21.90 7.91 19.19
N ILE A 287 -22.39 9.09 18.86
CA ILE A 287 -22.24 9.77 17.58
C ILE A 287 -21.59 11.11 17.86
N LEU A 288 -20.44 11.35 17.22
CA LEU A 288 -19.79 12.65 17.26
C LEU A 288 -20.28 13.52 16.11
N GLU A 289 -20.78 14.71 16.40
CA GLU A 289 -21.06 15.78 15.43
C GLU A 289 -19.90 16.77 15.45
N PHE A 290 -19.41 17.14 14.27
CA PHE A 290 -18.55 18.31 14.11
C PHE A 290 -19.43 19.52 13.82
N VAL A 291 -19.38 20.51 14.71
CA VAL A 291 -20.22 21.71 14.62
C VAL A 291 -19.54 22.73 13.72
N GLN A 292 -18.33 23.18 14.11
CA GLN A 292 -17.51 24.10 13.33
C GLN A 292 -16.08 24.16 13.85
N ALA A 293 -15.19 24.75 13.05
CA ALA A 293 -13.89 25.25 13.47
C ALA A 293 -13.94 26.78 13.47
N GLU A 294 -13.32 27.40 14.47
CA GLU A 294 -13.17 28.85 14.59
C GLU A 294 -11.68 29.16 14.69
N ARG A 295 -11.21 30.20 13.98
CA ARG A 295 -9.83 30.70 14.10
C ARG A 295 -9.88 32.11 14.66
N THR A 296 -8.96 32.45 15.55
CA THR A 296 -8.87 33.81 16.09
C THR A 296 -8.34 34.75 15.00
N GLY A 297 -9.17 35.67 14.51
CA GLY A 297 -8.83 36.66 13.48
C GLY A 297 -9.70 36.59 12.21
N ALA A 298 -9.26 37.25 11.13
CA ALA A 298 -10.01 37.33 9.87
C ALA A 298 -9.76 36.16 8.89
N ALA A 299 -8.84 35.25 9.21
CA ALA A 299 -8.49 34.12 8.35
C ALA A 299 -9.52 33.00 8.45
N THR A 300 -9.84 32.35 7.32
CA THR A 300 -10.72 31.17 7.33
C THR A 300 -10.06 29.99 8.05
N PRO A 301 -10.80 29.27 8.90
CA PRO A 301 -10.30 28.06 9.54
C PRO A 301 -10.10 26.95 8.49
N GLU A 302 -9.03 26.18 8.65
CA GLU A 302 -8.72 24.98 7.88
C GLU A 302 -9.67 23.83 8.24
N GLY A 303 -9.96 23.68 9.54
CA GLY A 303 -10.82 22.62 10.05
C GLY A 303 -10.25 21.22 9.88
N LEU A 304 -11.13 20.21 9.90
CA LEU A 304 -10.71 18.81 9.83
C LEU A 304 -10.58 18.35 8.36
N TRP A 305 -9.39 17.87 7.98
CA TRP A 305 -9.05 17.47 6.59
C TRP A 305 -10.01 16.45 5.95
N PHE A 306 -10.74 15.67 6.77
CA PHE A 306 -11.65 14.63 6.30
C PHE A 306 -13.13 15.04 6.27
N VAL A 307 -13.48 16.26 6.70
CA VAL A 307 -14.88 16.73 6.69
C VAL A 307 -15.45 16.73 5.27
N ASP A 308 -14.64 17.10 4.27
CA ASP A 308 -15.05 17.06 2.87
C ASP A 308 -15.36 15.63 2.39
N LEU A 309 -14.60 14.63 2.84
CA LEU A 309 -14.86 13.22 2.53
C LEU A 309 -16.22 12.75 3.09
N ILE A 310 -16.57 13.23 4.28
CA ILE A 310 -17.84 12.94 4.94
C ILE A 310 -19.00 13.61 4.19
N LYS A 311 -18.87 14.90 3.87
CA LYS A 311 -19.89 15.67 3.10
C LYS A 311 -20.17 15.05 1.73
N GLN A 312 -19.12 14.59 1.04
CA GLN A 312 -19.24 13.94 -0.27
C GLN A 312 -19.70 12.48 -0.19
N LYS A 313 -19.88 11.93 1.02
CA LYS A 313 -20.35 10.56 1.27
C LYS A 313 -19.50 9.50 0.55
N VAL A 314 -18.18 9.73 0.47
CA VAL A 314 -17.26 8.87 -0.29
C VAL A 314 -16.56 7.81 0.57
N LEU A 315 -16.75 7.82 1.88
CA LEU A 315 -16.16 6.85 2.80
C LEU A 315 -16.90 5.50 2.75
N GLY A 316 -16.17 4.43 2.49
CA GLY A 316 -16.71 3.07 2.44
C GLY A 316 -17.21 2.60 1.09
N SER A 317 -17.93 1.47 1.08
CA SER A 317 -18.64 0.98 -0.09
C SER A 317 -20.11 1.38 0.00
N GLN A 318 -20.60 2.16 -0.98
CA GLN A 318 -22.00 2.56 -1.04
C GLN A 318 -22.66 1.90 -2.25
N ARG A 319 -23.61 0.99 -1.97
CA ARG A 319 -24.22 0.12 -2.98
C ARG A 319 -25.41 0.76 -3.73
N GLN A 320 -25.96 1.86 -3.23
CA GLN A 320 -27.15 2.49 -3.79
C GLN A 320 -26.95 4.00 -3.80
N ILE A 321 -26.60 4.55 -4.97
CA ILE A 321 -26.40 5.98 -5.22
C ILE A 321 -27.25 6.30 -6.46
N LYS A 322 -27.97 7.42 -6.46
CA LYS A 322 -28.72 7.90 -7.64
C LYS A 322 -27.75 8.26 -8.78
N GLU A 323 -28.15 8.14 -10.04
CA GLU A 323 -27.25 8.41 -11.18
C GLU A 323 -26.67 9.84 -11.17
N GLU A 324 -27.47 10.85 -10.83
CA GLU A 324 -27.00 12.24 -10.69
C GLU A 324 -25.87 12.38 -9.66
N GLU A 325 -26.04 11.73 -8.49
CA GLU A 325 -25.03 11.74 -7.43
C GLU A 325 -23.79 10.92 -7.81
N LYS A 326 -23.93 9.89 -8.65
CA LYS A 326 -22.76 9.19 -9.22
C LYS A 326 -21.93 10.11 -10.11
N GLU A 327 -22.56 10.96 -10.93
CA GLU A 327 -21.84 11.88 -11.82
C GLU A 327 -21.13 13.00 -11.05
N LEU A 328 -21.80 13.60 -10.06
CA LEU A 328 -21.18 14.55 -9.12
C LEU A 328 -19.95 13.94 -8.42
N ARG A 329 -20.07 12.71 -7.91
CA ARG A 329 -18.95 12.00 -7.28
C ARG A 329 -17.84 11.70 -8.28
N ARG A 330 -18.15 11.33 -9.53
CA ARG A 330 -17.14 11.11 -10.58
C ARG A 330 -16.35 12.37 -10.85
N ARG A 331 -17.01 13.52 -10.98
CA ARG A 331 -16.37 14.83 -11.16
C ARG A 331 -15.51 15.21 -9.96
N TRP A 332 -16.02 15.02 -8.74
CA TRP A 332 -15.24 15.26 -7.52
C TRP A 332 -14.00 14.35 -7.46
N PHE A 333 -14.15 13.05 -7.73
CA PHE A 333 -13.02 12.13 -7.82
C PHE A 333 -12.03 12.52 -8.93
N ALA A 334 -12.50 13.03 -10.07
CA ALA A 334 -11.65 13.52 -11.15
C ALA A 334 -10.83 14.76 -10.73
N ALA A 335 -11.44 15.72 -10.02
CA ALA A 335 -10.75 16.89 -9.48
C ALA A 335 -9.61 16.51 -8.51
N TRP A 336 -9.77 15.41 -7.77
CA TRP A 336 -8.74 14.84 -6.90
C TRP A 336 -7.82 13.82 -7.59
N GLY A 337 -7.99 13.60 -8.90
CA GLY A 337 -7.20 12.68 -9.71
C GLY A 337 -7.56 11.19 -9.56
N TYR A 338 -8.54 10.83 -8.72
CA TYR A 338 -8.98 9.45 -8.49
C TYR A 338 -9.68 8.81 -9.70
N SER A 339 -10.31 9.60 -10.57
CA SER A 339 -10.97 9.15 -11.82
C SER A 339 -10.06 9.35 -13.03
N ARG A 340 -9.19 8.37 -13.32
CA ARG A 340 -8.30 8.41 -14.50
C ARG A 340 -8.76 7.52 -15.67
N ASP A 341 -9.76 6.67 -15.45
CA ASP A 341 -10.36 5.84 -16.49
C ASP A 341 -11.89 5.98 -16.40
N PRO A 342 -12.53 6.69 -17.35
CA PRO A 342 -13.98 6.87 -17.36
C PRO A 342 -14.75 5.55 -17.57
N LYS A 343 -14.09 4.48 -18.08
CA LYS A 343 -14.72 3.17 -18.35
C LYS A 343 -14.64 2.20 -17.16
N LEU A 344 -13.82 2.48 -16.15
CA LEU A 344 -13.79 1.68 -14.92
C LEU A 344 -14.96 2.09 -14.01
N TYR A 345 -15.89 1.15 -13.81
CA TYR A 345 -17.03 1.28 -12.91
C TYR A 345 -16.58 1.84 -11.55
N SER A 346 -16.94 3.11 -11.30
CA SER A 346 -16.74 3.92 -10.09
C SER A 346 -15.46 3.60 -9.28
N PRO A 347 -14.38 4.41 -9.39
CA PRO A 347 -13.29 4.27 -8.44
C PRO A 347 -13.87 4.49 -7.04
N GLU A 348 -13.83 3.47 -6.19
CA GLU A 348 -14.11 3.59 -4.75
C GLU A 348 -12.78 3.78 -4.01
N PRO A 349 -12.14 4.99 -4.07
CA PRO A 349 -10.81 5.19 -3.53
C PRO A 349 -10.72 4.97 -2.02
N PHE A 350 -11.84 5.17 -1.31
CA PHE A 350 -12.00 4.98 0.13
C PHE A 350 -12.89 3.78 0.48
N GLY A 351 -13.04 2.83 -0.46
CA GLY A 351 -13.86 1.64 -0.26
C GLY A 351 -13.19 0.55 0.58
N THR A 352 -13.88 0.07 1.61
CA THR A 352 -13.45 -1.03 2.49
C THR A 352 -14.38 -2.25 2.36
N TYR A 353 -13.84 -3.45 2.57
CA TYR A 353 -14.63 -4.68 2.74
C TYR A 353 -14.66 -5.17 4.19
N VAL A 354 -14.03 -4.43 5.11
CA VAL A 354 -13.95 -4.75 6.54
C VAL A 354 -14.72 -3.69 7.32
N ALA A 355 -15.81 -4.12 7.96
CA ALA A 355 -16.64 -3.25 8.78
C ALA A 355 -15.85 -2.73 9.99
N GLY A 356 -16.04 -1.45 10.32
CA GLY A 356 -15.32 -0.74 11.38
C GLY A 356 -14.01 -0.09 10.92
N VAL A 357 -13.63 -0.21 9.64
CA VAL A 357 -12.50 0.50 9.03
C VAL A 357 -13.06 1.50 8.02
N LEU A 358 -12.84 2.80 8.19
CA LEU A 358 -13.43 3.92 7.42
C LEU A 358 -14.98 4.02 7.46
N THR A 359 -15.67 2.95 7.80
CA THR A 359 -17.12 2.89 7.98
C THR A 359 -17.46 2.23 9.31
N PRO A 360 -18.47 2.75 10.03
CA PRO A 360 -18.86 2.19 11.31
C PRO A 360 -19.41 0.77 11.16
N THR A 361 -19.22 -0.03 12.21
CA THR A 361 -19.86 -1.35 12.31
C THR A 361 -21.37 -1.19 12.46
N ILE A 362 -22.14 -2.27 12.21
CA ILE A 362 -23.61 -2.26 12.44
C ILE A 362 -23.93 -1.90 13.90
N GLN A 363 -23.15 -2.38 14.85
CA GLN A 363 -23.30 -2.08 16.28
C GLN A 363 -23.07 -0.59 16.59
N GLN A 364 -22.23 0.08 15.79
CA GLN A 364 -21.99 1.53 15.83
C GLN A 364 -22.92 2.31 14.89
N GLY A 365 -24.06 1.73 14.51
CA GLY A 365 -25.07 2.35 13.64
C GLY A 365 -24.98 1.92 12.18
N GLY A 366 -23.81 1.49 11.70
CA GLY A 366 -23.58 1.11 10.31
C GLY A 366 -23.48 2.32 9.37
N GLY A 367 -22.64 2.20 8.33
CA GLY A 367 -22.31 3.34 7.45
C GLY A 367 -23.51 3.95 6.73
N HIS A 368 -24.47 3.13 6.29
CA HIS A 368 -25.69 3.60 5.63
C HIS A 368 -26.59 4.44 6.55
N HIS A 369 -26.72 4.04 7.81
CA HIS A 369 -27.54 4.75 8.79
C HIS A 369 -26.94 6.11 9.14
N LEU A 370 -25.61 6.19 9.30
CA LEU A 370 -24.93 7.44 9.59
C LEU A 370 -25.14 8.45 8.44
N VAL A 371 -24.99 8.00 7.19
CA VAL A 371 -25.23 8.82 6.01
C VAL A 371 -26.69 9.28 5.93
N TRP A 372 -27.63 8.36 6.17
CA TRP A 372 -29.06 8.69 6.21
C TRP A 372 -29.38 9.72 7.30
N LEU A 373 -28.79 9.58 8.50
CA LEU A 373 -28.95 10.55 9.58
C LEU A 373 -28.45 11.94 9.15
N MET A 374 -27.26 12.02 8.55
CA MET A 374 -26.71 13.29 8.06
C MET A 374 -27.62 13.94 7.01
N GLU A 375 -28.20 13.16 6.09
CA GLU A 375 -29.14 13.66 5.08
C GLU A 375 -30.41 14.26 5.70
N LYS A 376 -30.87 13.70 6.82
CA LYS A 376 -32.10 14.15 7.47
C LYS A 376 -31.88 15.30 8.44
N THR A 377 -30.75 15.32 9.15
CA THR A 377 -30.47 16.35 10.16
C THR A 377 -29.64 17.51 9.61
N GLY A 378 -29.04 17.35 8.43
CA GLY A 378 -28.10 18.33 7.86
C GLY A 378 -26.77 18.43 8.62
N LYS A 379 -26.49 17.50 9.55
CA LYS A 379 -25.30 17.55 10.43
C LYS A 379 -24.12 16.79 9.86
N ILE A 380 -22.91 17.14 10.30
CA ILE A 380 -21.68 16.45 9.95
C ILE A 380 -21.36 15.44 11.06
N LEU A 381 -21.75 14.18 10.84
CA LEU A 381 -21.53 13.10 11.81
C LEU A 381 -20.24 12.34 11.48
N ILE A 382 -19.35 12.22 12.47
CA ILE A 382 -18.03 11.61 12.33
C ILE A 382 -18.05 10.18 12.86
N PRO A 383 -17.72 9.16 12.04
CA PRO A 383 -17.53 7.79 12.50
C PRO A 383 -16.14 7.62 13.16
N LEU A 384 -15.93 8.31 14.30
CA LEU A 384 -14.62 8.57 14.88
C LEU A 384 -13.75 7.31 15.08
N GLU A 385 -14.31 6.26 15.70
CA GLU A 385 -13.57 5.01 15.94
C GLU A 385 -13.11 4.36 14.62
N SER A 386 -13.94 4.40 13.57
CA SER A 386 -13.58 3.81 12.27
C SER A 386 -12.53 4.61 11.53
N LEU A 387 -12.50 5.93 11.72
CA LEU A 387 -11.46 6.80 11.17
C LEU A 387 -10.15 6.64 11.96
N TYR A 388 -10.21 6.53 13.28
CA TYR A 388 -9.05 6.24 14.13
C TYR A 388 -8.36 4.93 13.76
N VAL A 389 -9.14 3.85 13.61
CA VAL A 389 -8.64 2.55 13.15
C VAL A 389 -8.01 2.65 11.76
N ALA A 390 -8.66 3.38 10.83
CA ALA A 390 -8.13 3.59 9.48
C ALA A 390 -6.82 4.39 9.50
N SER A 391 -6.71 5.43 10.32
CA SER A 391 -5.49 6.24 10.48
C SER A 391 -4.33 5.40 11.02
N LEU A 392 -4.55 4.56 12.03
CA LEU A 392 -3.51 3.68 12.57
C LEU A 392 -3.00 2.68 11.54
N PHE A 393 -3.91 2.00 10.83
CA PHE A 393 -3.50 1.08 9.76
C PHE A 393 -2.84 1.81 8.60
N GLY A 394 -3.33 2.99 8.25
CA GLY A 394 -2.76 3.84 7.21
C GLY A 394 -1.34 4.26 7.54
N LEU A 395 -1.09 4.72 8.77
CA LEU A 395 0.23 5.17 9.19
C LEU A 395 1.23 4.01 9.24
N LEU A 396 0.87 2.87 9.84
CA LEU A 396 1.73 1.69 9.84
C LEU A 396 2.06 1.21 8.42
N ALA A 397 1.06 1.18 7.52
CA ALA A 397 1.28 0.77 6.15
C ALA A 397 2.19 1.74 5.38
N LEU A 398 1.97 3.05 5.55
CA LEU A 398 2.81 4.09 4.98
C LEU A 398 4.25 3.92 5.44
N ASP A 399 4.48 3.83 6.76
CA ASP A 399 5.82 3.68 7.33
C ASP A 399 6.51 2.41 6.81
N LEU A 400 5.82 1.26 6.80
CA LEU A 400 6.38 0.02 6.24
C LEU A 400 6.80 0.18 4.78
N TRP A 401 5.99 0.85 3.94
CA TRP A 401 6.30 1.03 2.52
C TRP A 401 7.42 2.04 2.30
N THR A 402 7.53 3.09 3.14
CA THR A 402 8.52 4.15 3.00
C THR A 402 9.85 3.87 3.71
N THR A 403 9.91 2.91 4.63
CA THR A 403 11.16 2.57 5.34
C THR A 403 11.79 1.28 4.84
N THR A 404 10.98 0.32 4.39
CA THR A 404 11.49 -0.99 3.93
C THR A 404 11.36 -1.19 2.42
N GLY A 405 10.55 -0.35 1.76
CA GLY A 405 10.19 -0.55 0.36
C GLY A 405 9.38 -1.82 0.09
N MET A 406 8.86 -2.52 1.11
CA MET A 406 8.14 -3.78 0.91
C MET A 406 6.88 -3.61 0.07
N ARG A 407 6.48 -4.66 -0.64
CA ARG A 407 5.22 -4.67 -1.42
C ARG A 407 4.02 -4.81 -0.50
N ILE A 408 2.85 -4.37 -0.96
CA ILE A 408 1.60 -4.52 -0.20
C ILE A 408 1.28 -5.97 0.23
N ASN A 409 1.63 -6.98 -0.60
CA ASN A 409 1.47 -8.37 -0.21
C ASN A 409 2.42 -8.78 0.94
N GLU A 410 3.61 -8.18 1.01
CA GLU A 410 4.58 -8.39 2.08
C GLU A 410 4.06 -7.74 3.37
N SER A 411 3.58 -6.49 3.32
CA SER A 411 2.97 -5.84 4.49
C SER A 411 1.75 -6.59 5.04
N CYS A 412 0.91 -7.20 4.18
CA CYS A 412 -0.23 -7.99 4.63
C CYS A 412 0.14 -9.27 5.42
N GLN A 413 1.39 -9.73 5.36
CA GLN A 413 1.85 -10.93 6.09
C GLN A 413 2.30 -10.62 7.52
N VAL A 414 2.50 -9.35 7.87
CA VAL A 414 3.06 -8.94 9.16
C VAL A 414 2.22 -9.47 10.32
N ARG A 415 2.90 -10.09 11.29
CA ARG A 415 2.36 -10.67 12.52
C ARG A 415 3.35 -10.45 13.65
N LEU A 416 2.86 -10.42 14.89
CA LEU A 416 3.67 -10.18 16.09
C LEU A 416 4.31 -11.45 16.65
N SER A 417 4.02 -12.61 16.07
CA SER A 417 4.63 -13.88 16.48
C SER A 417 6.12 -13.91 16.12
N SER A 418 6.89 -14.67 16.90
CA SER A 418 8.35 -14.78 16.79
C SER A 418 8.84 -15.30 15.43
N ASP A 419 8.00 -16.04 14.71
CA ASP A 419 8.24 -16.52 13.35
C ASP A 419 8.02 -15.44 12.26
N CYS A 420 7.79 -14.19 12.66
CA CYS A 420 7.75 -13.04 11.76
C CYS A 420 8.52 -11.87 12.36
N LEU A 421 8.19 -11.45 13.58
CA LEU A 421 8.92 -10.38 14.26
C LEU A 421 10.06 -11.00 15.07
N ALA A 422 11.26 -10.99 14.51
CA ALA A 422 12.44 -11.59 15.12
C ALA A 422 13.42 -10.53 15.64
N ARG A 423 14.06 -10.84 16.77
CA ARG A 423 15.14 -10.04 17.35
C ARG A 423 16.47 -10.68 16.96
N LEU A 424 17.32 -9.93 16.27
CA LEU A 424 18.69 -10.28 15.97
C LEU A 424 19.61 -9.59 16.98
N ILE A 425 20.56 -10.34 17.54
CA ILE A 425 21.53 -9.84 18.53
C ILE A 425 22.89 -9.86 17.85
N PHE A 426 23.54 -8.70 17.79
CA PHE A 426 24.89 -8.55 17.26
C PHE A 426 25.85 -8.19 18.41
N PRO A 427 27.09 -8.69 18.40
CA PRO A 427 28.10 -8.27 19.37
C PRO A 427 28.42 -6.77 19.21
N ALA A 428 28.91 -6.15 20.27
CA ALA A 428 29.41 -4.78 20.19
C ALA A 428 30.62 -4.70 19.24
N PRO A 429 30.78 -3.61 18.47
CA PRO A 429 31.96 -3.44 17.63
C PRO A 429 33.25 -3.44 18.47
N PRO A 430 34.35 -4.05 17.99
CA PRO A 430 35.63 -4.00 18.67
C PRO A 430 36.07 -2.55 18.92
N GLY A 431 36.38 -2.19 20.17
CA GLY A 431 36.85 -0.85 20.54
C GLY A 431 35.78 0.22 20.79
N ALA A 432 34.48 -0.12 20.74
CA ALA A 432 33.43 0.81 21.13
C ALA A 432 33.46 1.13 22.65
N LYS A 433 33.25 2.39 23.04
CA LYS A 433 33.12 2.77 24.47
C LYS A 433 31.95 2.05 25.16
N ASP A 434 30.89 1.76 24.40
CA ASP A 434 29.74 0.98 24.82
C ASP A 434 29.90 -0.46 24.32
N GLN A 435 30.01 -1.40 25.26
CA GLN A 435 30.17 -2.84 25.00
C GLN A 435 28.83 -3.60 25.02
N SER A 436 27.70 -2.89 25.06
CA SER A 436 26.38 -3.53 25.07
C SER A 436 26.04 -4.21 23.73
N PRO A 437 25.36 -5.38 23.76
CA PRO A 437 24.97 -6.08 22.54
C PRO A 437 23.91 -5.29 21.76
N ARG A 438 24.11 -5.20 20.44
CA ARG A 438 23.23 -4.46 19.56
C ARG A 438 22.04 -5.30 19.15
N MET A 439 20.86 -4.96 19.69
CA MET A 439 19.59 -5.61 19.33
C MET A 439 18.95 -4.95 18.11
N ARG A 440 18.54 -5.76 17.13
CA ARG A 440 17.86 -5.33 15.90
C ARG A 440 16.59 -6.12 15.69
N TYR A 441 15.60 -5.50 15.06
CA TYR A 441 14.32 -6.13 14.77
C TYR A 441 14.12 -6.30 13.27
N VAL A 442 13.62 -7.46 12.88
CA VAL A 442 13.31 -7.80 11.49
C VAL A 442 11.93 -8.40 11.36
N LEU A 443 11.32 -8.19 10.20
CA LEU A 443 10.13 -8.86 9.73
C LEU A 443 10.52 -9.96 8.75
N GLN A 444 10.23 -11.21 9.07
CA GLN A 444 10.46 -12.38 8.24
C GLN A 444 9.24 -12.62 7.34
N LEU A 445 9.31 -12.18 6.09
CA LEU A 445 8.19 -12.19 5.15
C LEU A 445 8.57 -12.91 3.86
N VAL A 446 7.59 -13.48 3.15
CA VAL A 446 7.85 -14.16 1.88
C VAL A 446 7.66 -13.17 0.72
N PRO A 447 8.74 -12.73 0.04
CA PRO A 447 8.64 -11.72 -1.02
C PRO A 447 7.88 -12.21 -2.24
N LYS A 448 7.32 -11.26 -3.01
CA LYS A 448 6.68 -11.59 -4.30
C LYS A 448 7.72 -12.09 -5.30
N GLY A 449 7.45 -13.22 -5.93
CA GLY A 449 8.38 -13.87 -6.87
C GLY A 449 9.25 -14.93 -6.19
N GLU A 450 9.18 -15.07 -4.87
CA GLU A 450 9.78 -16.20 -4.19
C GLU A 450 8.99 -17.48 -4.49
N ARG A 451 9.67 -18.49 -5.03
CA ARG A 451 9.08 -19.77 -5.44
C ARG A 451 9.03 -20.75 -4.26
N THR A 452 9.92 -20.59 -3.27
CA THR A 452 9.92 -21.35 -2.02
C THR A 452 9.12 -20.63 -0.94
N ASN A 453 8.71 -21.34 0.13
CA ASN A 453 8.08 -20.74 1.32
C ASN A 453 9.09 -20.13 2.31
N THR A 454 10.33 -19.90 1.87
CA THR A 454 11.39 -19.35 2.72
C THR A 454 11.15 -17.86 2.99
N PRO A 455 11.02 -17.43 4.25
CA PRO A 455 10.96 -16.02 4.61
C PRO A 455 12.28 -15.31 4.35
N GLN A 456 12.22 -14.01 4.12
CA GLN A 456 13.38 -13.13 4.04
C GLN A 456 13.24 -11.99 5.03
N ASN A 457 14.37 -11.49 5.52
CA ASN A 457 14.43 -10.44 6.54
C ASN A 457 14.21 -9.05 5.91
N TYR A 458 13.27 -8.31 6.49
CA TYR A 458 13.05 -6.89 6.28
C TYR A 458 13.35 -6.16 7.58
N PHE A 459 14.34 -5.29 7.57
CA PHE A 459 14.75 -4.56 8.77
C PHE A 459 13.78 -3.43 9.06
N ILE A 460 13.46 -3.25 10.35
CA ILE A 460 12.53 -2.22 10.79
C ILE A 460 13.19 -1.33 11.86
N GLY A 461 12.82 -0.05 11.84
CA GLY A 461 13.30 0.94 12.79
C GLY A 461 12.47 0.99 14.07
N GLU A 462 12.90 1.85 14.99
CA GLU A 462 12.21 2.09 16.26
C GLU A 462 10.79 2.64 16.05
N GLU A 463 10.61 3.55 15.08
CA GLU A 463 9.30 4.13 14.79
C GLU A 463 8.31 3.07 14.28
N THR A 464 8.74 2.19 13.38
CA THR A 464 7.93 1.05 12.93
C THR A 464 7.53 0.14 14.09
N ARG A 465 8.45 -0.13 15.04
CA ARG A 465 8.16 -0.91 16.25
C ARG A 465 7.10 -0.22 17.11
N ARG A 466 7.23 1.08 17.32
CA ARG A 466 6.28 1.90 18.07
C ARG A 466 4.88 1.85 17.43
N LEU A 467 4.80 1.95 16.11
CA LEU A 467 3.54 1.84 15.36
C LEU A 467 2.94 0.43 15.44
N LEU A 468 3.75 -0.63 15.37
CA LEU A 468 3.30 -2.00 15.58
C LEU A 468 2.66 -2.17 16.96
N VAL A 469 3.27 -1.61 18.01
CA VAL A 469 2.73 -1.61 19.38
C VAL A 469 1.41 -0.85 19.47
N LYS A 470 1.31 0.34 18.85
CA LYS A 470 0.05 1.11 18.82
C LYS A 470 -1.09 0.34 18.16
N VAL A 471 -0.82 -0.28 17.00
CA VAL A 471 -1.82 -1.10 16.31
C VAL A 471 -2.18 -2.33 17.15
N ALA A 472 -1.20 -2.98 17.78
CA ALA A 472 -1.47 -4.09 18.69
C ALA A 472 -2.38 -3.69 19.85
N LYS A 473 -2.10 -2.54 20.49
CA LYS A 473 -2.93 -2.00 21.58
C LYS A 473 -4.36 -1.72 21.13
N MET A 474 -4.53 -1.07 19.97
CA MET A 474 -5.85 -0.82 19.39
C MET A 474 -6.62 -2.13 19.14
N LEU A 475 -5.95 -3.17 18.65
CA LEU A 475 -6.58 -4.48 18.44
C LEU A 475 -6.92 -5.18 19.75
N THR A 476 -6.04 -5.10 20.75
CA THR A 476 -6.30 -5.61 22.10
C THR A 476 -7.54 -4.94 22.70
N GLU A 477 -7.66 -3.62 22.60
CA GLU A 477 -8.85 -2.86 23.02
C GLU A 477 -10.09 -3.35 22.25
N HIS A 478 -10.01 -3.42 20.91
CA HIS A 478 -11.12 -3.84 20.05
C HIS A 478 -11.63 -5.25 20.34
N TYR A 479 -10.73 -6.18 20.62
CA TYR A 479 -11.07 -7.58 20.90
C TYR A 479 -11.32 -7.86 22.40
N GLY A 480 -11.20 -6.86 23.28
CA GLY A 480 -11.38 -7.04 24.72
C GLY A 480 -10.35 -7.98 25.35
N LEU A 481 -9.13 -7.99 24.83
CA LEU A 481 -8.08 -8.92 25.26
C LEU A 481 -7.38 -8.41 26.52
N LYS A 482 -7.06 -9.34 27.44
CA LYS A 482 -6.22 -9.06 28.61
C LYS A 482 -4.75 -8.95 28.20
N ALA A 483 -3.94 -8.28 29.03
CA ALA A 483 -2.49 -8.22 28.83
C ALA A 483 -1.89 -9.63 28.67
N GLY A 484 -1.05 -9.81 27.65
CA GLY A 484 -0.42 -11.10 27.32
C GLY A 484 -1.27 -12.06 26.49
N GLN A 485 -2.57 -11.80 26.28
CA GLN A 485 -3.38 -12.64 25.38
C GLN A 485 -3.01 -12.41 23.91
N PRO A 486 -2.89 -13.48 23.10
CA PRO A 486 -2.54 -13.35 21.69
C PRO A 486 -3.70 -12.77 20.88
N LEU A 487 -3.37 -12.02 19.82
CA LEU A 487 -4.37 -11.57 18.86
C LEU A 487 -5.09 -12.76 18.20
N PRO A 488 -6.36 -12.60 17.79
CA PRO A 488 -7.12 -13.66 17.13
C PRO A 488 -6.42 -14.15 15.85
N ARG A 489 -6.48 -15.47 15.63
CA ARG A 489 -5.96 -16.10 14.41
C ARG A 489 -7.01 -16.03 13.31
N VAL A 490 -6.87 -15.08 12.39
CA VAL A 490 -7.79 -14.91 11.26
C VAL A 490 -7.23 -15.59 10.00
N PRO A 491 -8.08 -16.14 9.12
CA PRO A 491 -7.64 -16.66 7.83
C PRO A 491 -7.09 -15.53 6.97
N TYR A 492 -5.95 -15.76 6.30
CA TYR A 492 -5.45 -14.84 5.29
C TYR A 492 -6.53 -14.62 4.21
N ASN A 493 -6.70 -13.38 3.76
CA ASN A 493 -7.81 -13.05 2.89
C ASN A 493 -7.72 -13.80 1.55
N LYS A 494 -8.69 -14.71 1.31
CA LYS A 494 -8.77 -15.60 0.14
C LYS A 494 -8.79 -14.89 -1.22
N HIS A 495 -9.12 -13.60 -1.24
CA HIS A 495 -9.16 -12.81 -2.47
C HIS A 495 -7.78 -12.30 -2.87
N LEU A 496 -6.80 -12.29 -1.96
CA LEU A 496 -5.43 -11.87 -2.24
C LEU A 496 -4.69 -12.90 -3.08
N ALA A 497 -3.83 -12.42 -3.98
CA ALA A 497 -3.16 -13.23 -5.01
C ALA A 497 -2.41 -14.46 -4.45
N ARG A 498 -1.80 -14.32 -3.27
CA ARG A 498 -0.96 -15.37 -2.65
C ARG A 498 -1.60 -16.02 -1.43
N ALA A 499 -2.92 -15.89 -1.26
CA ALA A 499 -3.64 -16.44 -0.11
C ALA A 499 -3.47 -17.96 0.06
N HIS A 500 -3.31 -18.69 -1.04
CA HIS A 500 -3.05 -20.13 -1.04
C HIS A 500 -1.77 -20.55 -0.31
N ARG A 501 -0.87 -19.62 0.01
CA ARG A 501 0.40 -19.88 0.70
C ARG A 501 0.37 -19.57 2.19
N PHE A 502 -0.71 -18.94 2.67
CA PHE A 502 -0.79 -18.41 4.02
C PHE A 502 -2.04 -18.93 4.72
N GLY A 503 -1.85 -19.47 5.92
CA GLY A 503 -2.93 -20.06 6.72
C GLY A 503 -3.61 -19.07 7.66
N LYS A 504 -4.15 -19.58 8.77
CA LYS A 504 -4.66 -18.76 9.88
C LYS A 504 -3.52 -18.31 10.79
N ALA A 505 -3.39 -17.01 11.00
CA ALA A 505 -2.36 -16.43 11.85
C ALA A 505 -2.84 -15.13 12.52
N PRO A 506 -2.17 -14.66 13.59
CA PRO A 506 -2.48 -13.39 14.25
C PRO A 506 -1.90 -12.21 13.45
N TYR A 507 -2.45 -11.97 12.26
CA TYR A 507 -2.00 -10.88 11.39
C TYR A 507 -2.22 -9.52 12.05
N ILE A 508 -1.29 -8.57 11.86
CA ILE A 508 -1.44 -7.21 12.41
C ILE A 508 -2.53 -6.42 11.67
N PHE A 509 -2.66 -6.63 10.36
CA PHE A 509 -3.71 -6.02 9.55
C PHE A 509 -4.96 -6.90 9.59
N GLN A 510 -5.63 -6.90 10.74
CA GLN A 510 -6.91 -7.56 10.95
C GLN A 510 -7.89 -6.64 11.69
N TYR A 511 -9.18 -6.75 11.41
CA TYR A 511 -10.21 -6.07 12.19
C TYR A 511 -11.54 -6.81 12.03
N SER A 512 -12.41 -6.79 13.05
CA SER A 512 -13.68 -7.53 13.04
C SER A 512 -13.50 -9.00 12.61
N SER A 513 -12.45 -9.65 13.12
CA SER A 513 -12.09 -11.05 12.82
C SER A 513 -11.82 -11.35 11.33
N LYS A 514 -11.46 -10.33 10.55
CA LYS A 514 -11.13 -10.45 9.12
C LYS A 514 -9.75 -9.87 8.85
N HIS A 515 -9.00 -10.55 7.98
CA HIS A 515 -7.75 -10.02 7.42
C HIS A 515 -8.05 -8.93 6.37
N LEU A 516 -7.37 -7.78 6.48
CA LEU A 516 -7.54 -6.65 5.57
C LEU A 516 -7.01 -6.99 4.17
N ASP A 517 -7.73 -6.56 3.14
CA ASP A 517 -7.32 -6.73 1.76
C ASP A 517 -6.52 -5.53 1.22
N TYR A 518 -6.00 -5.63 0.00
CA TYR A 518 -5.21 -4.56 -0.62
C TYR A 518 -6.00 -3.28 -0.78
N LYS A 519 -7.31 -3.39 -1.09
CA LYS A 519 -8.17 -2.24 -1.28
C LYS A 519 -8.36 -1.49 0.03
N THR A 520 -8.75 -2.18 1.10
CA THR A 520 -8.95 -1.59 2.44
C THR A 520 -7.68 -0.90 2.92
N LEU A 521 -6.52 -1.56 2.84
CA LEU A 521 -5.25 -0.97 3.30
C LEU A 521 -4.85 0.26 2.46
N THR A 522 -5.06 0.21 1.14
CA THR A 522 -4.82 1.36 0.26
C THR A 522 -5.76 2.52 0.59
N SER A 523 -7.02 2.23 0.89
CA SER A 523 -8.01 3.23 1.29
C SER A 523 -7.66 3.89 2.62
N CYS A 524 -7.13 3.16 3.60
CA CYS A 524 -6.61 3.73 4.85
C CYS A 524 -5.50 4.77 4.58
N VAL A 525 -4.51 4.43 3.76
CA VAL A 525 -3.42 5.36 3.41
C VAL A 525 -3.93 6.56 2.63
N ARG A 526 -4.87 6.36 1.68
CA ARG A 526 -5.47 7.45 0.92
C ARG A 526 -6.28 8.39 1.81
N PHE A 527 -7.04 7.86 2.76
CA PHE A 527 -7.76 8.66 3.75
C PHE A 527 -6.79 9.52 4.56
N LEU A 528 -5.73 8.88 5.08
CA LEU A 528 -4.74 9.57 5.91
C LEU A 528 -3.99 10.66 5.15
N LEU A 529 -3.78 10.51 3.84
CA LEU A 529 -3.02 11.46 3.01
C LEU A 529 -3.91 12.30 2.08
N HIS A 530 -5.23 12.28 2.26
CA HIS A 530 -6.15 13.06 1.43
C HIS A 530 -5.95 14.57 1.63
N GLY A 531 -5.99 15.37 0.57
CA GLY A 531 -5.78 16.81 0.68
C GLY A 531 -4.31 17.26 0.58
N ILE A 532 -3.32 16.37 0.66
CA ILE A 532 -1.92 16.75 0.45
C ILE A 532 -1.70 17.09 -1.04
N PRO A 533 -1.25 18.31 -1.38
CA PRO A 533 -1.09 18.75 -2.76
C PRO A 533 0.14 18.11 -3.39
N LEU A 534 -0.04 16.95 -4.00
CA LEU A 534 0.98 16.26 -4.79
C LEU A 534 0.65 16.37 -6.26
N SER A 535 1.46 17.13 -6.99
CA SER A 535 1.37 17.31 -8.43
C SER A 535 2.73 17.06 -9.07
N THR A 536 2.71 16.52 -10.28
CA THR A 536 3.89 16.46 -11.14
C THR A 536 4.23 17.87 -11.67
N VAL A 537 5.39 18.04 -12.32
CA VAL A 537 5.84 19.33 -12.86
C VAL A 537 4.85 19.89 -13.91
N ASP A 538 4.18 19.01 -14.66
CA ASP A 538 3.11 19.33 -15.61
C ASP A 538 1.74 19.64 -14.93
N GLY A 539 1.69 19.73 -13.60
CA GLY A 539 0.47 20.06 -12.85
C GLY A 539 -0.49 18.88 -12.65
N THR A 540 -0.16 17.68 -13.15
CA THR A 540 -1.03 16.50 -12.99
C THR A 540 -1.03 16.02 -11.54
N ARG A 541 -2.22 15.95 -10.91
CA ARG A 541 -2.36 15.43 -9.55
C ARG A 541 -1.94 13.95 -9.44
N VAL A 542 -1.16 13.65 -8.42
CA VAL A 542 -0.62 12.32 -8.13
C VAL A 542 -1.59 11.53 -7.25
N VAL A 543 -2.02 10.37 -7.75
CA VAL A 543 -2.81 9.44 -6.95
C VAL A 543 -1.90 8.48 -6.21
N LEU A 544 -1.92 8.56 -4.89
CA LEU A 544 -1.15 7.70 -4.00
C LEU A 544 -1.57 6.24 -4.13
N ARG A 545 -0.57 5.37 -4.32
CA ARG A 545 -0.70 3.92 -4.49
C ARG A 545 0.45 3.21 -3.77
N PRO A 546 0.24 2.02 -3.20
CA PRO A 546 1.30 1.27 -2.51
C PRO A 546 2.54 1.03 -3.38
N HIS A 547 2.32 0.75 -4.67
CA HIS A 547 3.43 0.54 -5.59
C HIS A 547 4.26 1.82 -5.79
N LEU A 548 3.63 2.99 -5.76
CA LEU A 548 4.29 4.27 -5.96
C LEU A 548 5.17 4.64 -4.76
N PHE A 549 4.75 4.35 -3.52
CA PHE A 549 5.61 4.49 -2.33
C PHE A 549 6.84 3.60 -2.39
N ARG A 550 6.70 2.38 -2.92
CA ARG A 550 7.86 1.50 -3.14
C ARG A 550 8.83 2.05 -4.20
N HIS A 551 8.32 2.68 -5.28
CA HIS A 551 9.16 3.40 -6.24
C HIS A 551 9.83 4.59 -5.57
N ALA A 552 9.07 5.38 -4.80
CA ALA A 552 9.59 6.53 -4.07
C ALA A 552 10.67 6.11 -3.08
N PHE A 553 10.50 5.01 -2.34
CA PHE A 553 11.55 4.44 -1.50
C PHE A 553 12.80 4.10 -2.32
N ALA A 554 12.66 3.39 -3.44
CA ALA A 554 13.81 3.00 -4.26
C ALA A 554 14.54 4.21 -4.87
N THR A 555 13.79 5.18 -5.37
CA THR A 555 14.32 6.43 -5.93
C THR A 555 14.93 7.27 -4.83
N HIS A 556 14.27 7.44 -3.68
CA HIS A 556 14.82 8.13 -2.51
C HIS A 556 16.14 7.46 -2.12
N ALA A 557 16.12 6.15 -1.82
CA ALA A 557 17.26 5.32 -1.43
C ALA A 557 18.48 5.40 -2.37
N VAL A 558 18.29 5.48 -3.69
CA VAL A 558 19.43 5.58 -4.63
C VAL A 558 19.78 7.03 -4.96
N GLN A 559 18.81 7.94 -5.09
CA GLN A 559 19.02 9.27 -5.67
C GLN A 559 19.18 10.37 -4.63
N VAL A 560 18.33 10.42 -3.62
CA VAL A 560 18.53 11.32 -2.46
C VAL A 560 19.67 10.78 -1.62
N GLU A 561 19.61 9.48 -1.46
CA GLU A 561 20.31 8.77 -0.42
C GLU A 561 21.63 8.17 -0.92
N LYS A 562 21.79 7.89 -2.21
CA LYS A 562 23.06 7.35 -2.76
C LYS A 562 23.44 5.97 -2.22
N LEU A 563 22.47 5.17 -1.76
CA LEU A 563 22.72 3.76 -1.47
C LEU A 563 23.11 3.02 -2.75
N PRO A 564 24.13 2.14 -2.68
CA PRO A 564 24.46 1.25 -3.78
C PRO A 564 23.23 0.46 -4.26
N ILE A 565 23.07 0.39 -5.59
CA ILE A 565 21.89 -0.17 -6.23
C ILE A 565 21.67 -1.66 -5.89
N ASP A 566 22.76 -2.39 -5.67
CA ASP A 566 22.80 -3.78 -5.23
C ASP A 566 22.29 -3.96 -3.79
N ILE A 567 22.58 -3.01 -2.90
CA ILE A 567 22.00 -2.99 -1.54
C ILE A 567 20.50 -2.69 -1.62
N VAL A 568 20.09 -1.68 -2.41
CA VAL A 568 18.66 -1.36 -2.58
C VAL A 568 17.90 -2.52 -3.22
N ARG A 569 18.52 -3.24 -4.17
CA ARG A 569 17.97 -4.50 -4.73
C ARG A 569 17.70 -5.52 -3.62
N GLU A 570 18.66 -5.69 -2.71
CA GLU A 570 18.57 -6.62 -1.59
C GLU A 570 17.62 -6.14 -0.49
N MET A 571 17.37 -4.83 -0.33
CA MET A 571 16.30 -4.33 0.54
C MET A 571 14.93 -4.60 -0.09
N LEU A 572 14.83 -4.40 -1.40
CA LEU A 572 13.61 -4.58 -2.17
C LEU A 572 13.28 -6.06 -2.47
N LYS A 573 14.18 -7.00 -2.19
CA LYS A 573 14.06 -8.43 -2.56
C LYS A 573 13.75 -8.60 -4.05
N GLN A 574 14.51 -7.91 -4.91
CA GLN A 574 14.34 -7.95 -6.38
C GLN A 574 15.28 -8.95 -7.05
N LYS A 575 14.75 -9.80 -7.93
CA LYS A 575 15.50 -10.87 -8.61
C LYS A 575 16.23 -10.43 -9.89
N ASN A 576 15.99 -9.24 -10.43
CA ASN A 576 16.54 -8.81 -11.72
C ASN A 576 17.17 -7.39 -11.61
N LEU A 577 18.45 -7.28 -11.94
CA LEU A 577 19.24 -6.04 -11.92
C LEU A 577 18.68 -4.97 -12.87
N ALA A 578 18.22 -5.34 -14.08
CA ALA A 578 17.67 -4.39 -15.06
C ALA A 578 16.36 -3.73 -14.57
N VAL A 579 15.67 -4.40 -13.64
CA VAL A 579 14.46 -3.90 -13.03
C VAL A 579 14.81 -2.91 -11.91
N THR A 580 15.82 -3.20 -11.08
CA THR A 580 16.34 -2.26 -10.07
C THR A 580 16.97 -1.03 -10.71
N ASP A 581 17.75 -1.19 -11.78
CA ASP A 581 18.30 -0.10 -12.59
C ASP A 581 17.19 0.84 -13.09
N TYR A 582 16.06 0.29 -13.55
CA TYR A 582 14.89 1.09 -13.89
C TYR A 582 14.23 1.80 -12.68
N TYR A 583 14.13 1.15 -11.52
CA TYR A 583 13.54 1.74 -10.29
C TYR A 583 14.38 2.88 -9.71
N SER A 584 15.68 2.86 -9.95
CA SER A 584 16.64 3.81 -9.41
C SER A 584 17.11 4.85 -10.41
N LYS A 585 16.60 4.87 -11.66
CA LYS A 585 17.01 5.87 -12.66
C LYS A 585 16.69 7.29 -12.16
N PRO A 586 17.67 8.22 -12.15
CA PRO A 586 17.48 9.60 -11.67
C PRO A 586 16.31 10.27 -12.36
N THR A 587 15.44 10.94 -11.61
CA THR A 587 14.35 11.76 -12.17
C THR A 587 14.92 12.90 -13.01
N GLU A 588 14.11 13.53 -13.87
CA GLU A 588 14.60 14.65 -14.70
C GLU A 588 15.15 15.79 -13.82
N THR A 589 14.57 16.01 -12.65
CA THR A 589 15.07 16.96 -11.65
C THR A 589 16.39 16.53 -11.03
N PHE A 590 16.55 15.23 -10.69
CA PHE A 590 17.86 14.72 -10.30
C PHE A 590 18.89 14.77 -11.43
N LEU A 591 18.48 14.70 -12.70
CA LEU A 591 19.39 14.87 -13.84
C LEU A 591 19.84 16.33 -13.98
N VAL A 592 18.96 17.30 -13.69
CA VAL A 592 19.31 18.73 -13.63
C VAL A 592 20.21 19.03 -12.43
N ASP A 593 19.86 18.57 -11.23
CA ASP A 593 20.70 18.73 -10.03
C ASP A 593 22.05 17.99 -10.18
N ALA A 594 22.05 16.81 -10.80
CA ALA A 594 23.26 16.06 -11.09
C ALA A 594 24.05 16.67 -12.23
N SER A 595 23.44 17.33 -13.22
CA SER A 595 24.17 18.08 -14.25
C SER A 595 24.84 19.30 -13.65
N ASP A 596 24.18 20.00 -12.72
CA ASP A 596 24.78 21.14 -12.01
C ASP A 596 25.94 20.68 -11.09
N GLN A 597 25.78 19.56 -10.39
CA GLN A 597 26.85 18.92 -9.62
C GLN A 597 27.96 18.32 -10.49
N TYR A 598 27.63 17.83 -11.69
CA TYR A 598 28.58 17.27 -12.65
C TYR A 598 29.40 18.38 -13.32
N LEU A 599 28.79 19.51 -13.65
CA LEU A 599 29.47 20.71 -14.14
C LEU A 599 30.40 21.28 -13.07
N ALA A 600 29.99 21.27 -11.78
CA ALA A 600 30.88 21.59 -10.66
C ALA A 600 32.02 20.56 -10.46
N LYS A 601 31.79 19.27 -10.74
CA LYS A 601 32.82 18.22 -10.70
C LYS A 601 33.79 18.24 -11.88
N LEU A 602 33.34 18.62 -13.08
CA LEU A 602 34.20 18.81 -14.25
C LEU A 602 35.25 19.90 -14.01
N ALA A 603 34.92 20.91 -13.22
CA ALA A 603 35.83 21.97 -12.79
C ALA A 603 36.92 21.50 -11.79
N SER A 604 36.89 20.27 -11.29
CA SER A 604 37.88 19.72 -10.32
C SER A 604 38.71 18.52 -10.84
N HIS A 605 38.72 18.32 -12.17
CA HIS A 605 39.52 17.38 -12.95
C HIS A 605 39.20 15.86 -12.91
N LEU A 606 39.14 15.32 -14.14
CA LEU A 606 39.44 13.97 -14.64
C LEU A 606 40.09 12.99 -13.63
N ASN A 607 39.32 11.98 -13.18
CA ASN A 607 39.75 10.58 -13.33
C ASN A 607 38.59 9.57 -13.21
N VAL A 608 38.74 8.51 -13.98
CA VAL A 608 37.72 7.56 -14.45
C VAL A 608 37.36 6.53 -13.39
N GLY A 609 36.06 6.26 -13.20
CA GLY A 609 35.57 5.17 -12.35
C GLY A 609 34.45 4.41 -13.02
N LYS A 610 34.79 3.41 -13.84
CA LYS A 610 33.86 2.42 -14.40
C LYS A 610 32.97 1.84 -13.29
N ALA A 611 31.67 1.78 -13.55
CA ALA A 611 30.74 1.01 -12.73
C ALA A 611 31.12 -0.47 -12.81
N VAL A 612 31.85 -0.97 -11.81
CA VAL A 612 32.19 -2.38 -11.69
C VAL A 612 30.94 -3.12 -11.19
N VAL A 613 30.31 -3.89 -12.07
CA VAL A 613 29.33 -4.90 -11.69
C VAL A 613 30.10 -6.01 -10.97
N ARG A 614 29.87 -6.17 -9.66
CA ARG A 614 30.51 -7.22 -8.84
C ARG A 614 29.76 -8.55 -8.96
N LEU A 615 30.47 -9.67 -8.90
CA LEU A 615 29.88 -11.00 -8.93
C LEU A 615 29.22 -11.33 -7.57
N PRO A 616 28.22 -12.23 -7.53
CA PRO A 616 27.54 -12.63 -6.30
C PRO A 616 28.46 -13.25 -5.24
N GLU A 617 29.50 -14.00 -5.63
CA GLU A 617 30.48 -14.55 -4.68
C GLU A 617 31.35 -13.45 -4.04
N ASP A 618 31.81 -12.47 -4.82
CA ASP A 618 32.59 -11.33 -4.32
C ASP A 618 31.78 -10.49 -3.32
N LEU A 619 30.48 -10.33 -3.58
CA LEU A 619 29.54 -9.69 -2.67
C LEU A 619 29.40 -10.47 -1.36
N LYS A 620 29.38 -11.81 -1.43
CA LYS A 620 29.26 -12.67 -0.25
C LYS A 620 30.53 -12.63 0.61
N ALA A 621 31.70 -12.68 -0.02
CA ALA A 621 32.99 -12.55 0.66
C ALA A 621 33.16 -11.16 1.32
N LEU A 622 32.81 -10.08 0.61
CA LEU A 622 32.79 -8.72 1.18
C LEU A 622 31.74 -8.57 2.29
N TYR A 623 30.62 -9.29 2.21
CA TYR A 623 29.58 -9.29 3.23
C TYR A 623 30.04 -9.99 4.51
N GLU A 624 30.70 -11.13 4.37
CA GLU A 624 31.32 -11.90 5.46
C GLU A 624 32.46 -11.09 6.11
N GLU A 625 33.30 -10.40 5.33
CA GLU A 625 34.38 -9.55 5.85
C GLU A 625 33.87 -8.26 6.53
N ALA A 626 32.79 -7.65 6.01
CA ALA A 626 32.16 -6.47 6.61
C ALA A 626 31.31 -6.80 7.85
N HIS A 627 30.82 -8.03 7.97
CA HIS A 627 30.02 -8.52 9.11
C HIS A 627 30.75 -8.33 10.44
N ASP A 628 32.07 -8.55 10.44
CA ASP A 628 32.89 -8.55 11.66
C ASP A 628 33.44 -7.17 12.04
N LYS A 629 33.40 -6.17 11.14
CA LYS A 629 34.07 -4.88 11.33
C LYS A 629 33.11 -3.68 11.40
N VAL A 630 32.05 -3.64 10.57
CA VAL A 630 31.11 -2.50 10.49
C VAL A 630 29.74 -2.97 10.03
N GLY A 631 28.85 -3.21 10.98
CA GLY A 631 27.54 -3.78 10.72
C GLY A 631 26.44 -2.77 10.39
N THR A 632 25.45 -3.26 9.66
CA THR A 632 24.08 -2.76 9.61
C THR A 632 23.55 -2.36 10.99
N LEU A 633 22.87 -1.23 11.03
CA LEU A 633 22.32 -0.55 12.19
C LEU A 633 23.38 -0.06 13.17
N THR A 634 24.59 0.30 12.74
CA THR A 634 25.61 0.88 13.64
C THR A 634 25.24 2.30 14.11
N ASP A 635 25.59 2.64 15.35
CA ASP A 635 25.50 4.00 15.85
C ASP A 635 26.45 4.91 15.07
N VAL A 636 25.86 5.91 14.44
CA VAL A 636 26.58 6.89 13.61
C VAL A 636 26.18 8.30 14.04
N ILE A 637 26.97 9.30 13.62
CA ILE A 637 26.70 10.72 13.92
C ILE A 637 25.25 11.05 13.59
N GLY A 638 24.44 11.39 14.60
CA GLY A 638 23.05 11.80 14.44
C GLY A 638 22.01 10.67 14.31
N GLY A 639 22.36 9.39 14.43
CA GLY A 639 21.34 8.34 14.29
C GLY A 639 21.86 6.90 14.22
N ILE A 640 21.08 6.04 13.58
CA ILE A 640 21.35 4.59 13.46
C ILE A 640 21.42 4.21 11.97
N CYS A 641 22.52 3.60 11.55
CA CYS A 641 22.80 3.26 10.15
C CYS A 641 22.15 1.94 9.69
N VAL A 642 20.88 1.88 9.30
CA VAL A 642 20.17 0.76 8.64
C VAL A 642 20.78 0.16 7.34
N SER A 643 21.91 0.66 6.82
CA SER A 643 22.49 0.13 5.56
C SER A 643 23.20 -1.21 5.75
N HIS A 644 22.93 -2.20 4.89
CA HIS A 644 23.59 -3.51 4.89
C HIS A 644 24.86 -3.50 4.05
N GLY A 645 26.01 -3.81 4.66
CA GLY A 645 27.29 -4.04 3.97
C GLY A 645 28.27 -2.87 4.02
N PHE A 646 29.28 -2.92 3.15
CA PHE A 646 30.40 -1.98 3.10
C PHE A 646 29.94 -0.52 2.86
N CYS A 647 30.41 0.41 3.70
CA CYS A 647 30.13 1.83 3.56
C CYS A 647 30.90 2.43 2.37
N THR A 648 30.24 2.58 1.22
CA THR A 648 30.82 3.22 0.02
C THR A 648 31.12 4.71 0.22
N ALA A 649 30.45 5.36 1.18
CA ALA A 649 30.62 6.76 1.52
C ALA A 649 31.78 7.03 2.52
N LYS A 650 32.64 6.04 2.80
CA LYS A 650 33.78 6.14 3.74
C LYS A 650 33.39 6.81 5.07
N PHE A 651 32.25 6.43 5.64
CA PHE A 651 31.74 6.93 6.94
C PHE A 651 31.37 8.43 6.97
N ALA A 652 31.11 9.06 5.83
CA ALA A 652 30.41 10.34 5.79
C ALA A 652 28.95 10.16 6.24
N CYS A 653 28.73 10.12 7.57
CA CYS A 653 27.47 9.71 8.18
C CYS A 653 26.38 10.78 8.18
N VAL A 654 26.73 12.06 8.05
CA VAL A 654 25.75 13.16 7.98
C VAL A 654 25.27 13.31 6.56
N GLY A 655 23.95 13.36 6.36
CA GLY A 655 23.35 13.15 5.03
C GLY A 655 23.44 11.70 4.53
N CYS A 656 23.85 10.75 5.39
CA CYS A 656 23.96 9.35 5.03
C CYS A 656 22.58 8.67 4.97
N PRO A 657 22.32 7.91 3.92
CA PRO A 657 21.00 7.34 3.64
C PRO A 657 20.57 6.11 4.39
N GLY A 658 21.57 5.38 4.83
CA GLY A 658 21.36 4.27 5.72
C GLY A 658 20.95 4.80 7.08
N LYS A 659 20.95 6.10 7.35
CA LYS A 659 20.71 6.60 8.69
C LYS A 659 19.25 6.89 8.91
N VAL A 660 18.67 6.27 9.93
CA VAL A 660 17.45 6.78 10.55
C VAL A 660 17.88 7.87 11.54
N PRO A 661 17.52 9.15 11.33
CA PRO A 661 17.87 10.22 12.25
C PRO A 661 17.27 9.97 13.63
N ASP A 662 18.06 10.20 14.67
CA ASP A 662 17.62 10.09 16.06
C ASP A 662 17.77 11.46 16.73
N PRO A 663 16.65 12.12 17.11
CA PRO A 663 16.71 13.41 17.78
C PRO A 663 17.53 13.42 19.07
N SER A 664 17.66 12.29 19.78
CA SER A 664 18.50 12.21 20.98
C SER A 664 19.99 12.50 20.69
N ARG A 665 20.40 12.37 19.42
CA ARG A 665 21.76 12.59 18.93
C ARG A 665 21.92 13.88 18.12
N ARG A 666 20.93 14.79 18.18
CA ARG A 666 20.92 16.08 17.47
C ARG A 666 22.20 16.89 17.67
N HIS A 667 22.75 16.89 18.89
CA HIS A 667 24.00 17.61 19.23
C HIS A 667 25.17 17.22 18.32
N GLN A 668 25.25 15.96 17.87
CA GLN A 668 26.34 15.47 17.03
C GLN A 668 26.28 16.09 15.62
N VAL A 669 25.08 16.27 15.08
CA VAL A 669 24.84 16.89 13.76
C VAL A 669 25.09 18.40 13.84
N GLN A 670 24.63 19.06 14.91
CA GLN A 670 24.91 20.49 15.14
C GLN A 670 26.40 20.78 15.23
N HIS A 671 27.15 19.95 15.96
CA HIS A 671 28.61 20.06 16.04
C HIS A 671 29.27 19.89 14.67
N LYS A 672 28.82 18.91 13.87
CA LYS A 672 29.34 18.69 12.51
C LYS A 672 29.05 19.86 11.57
N ARG A 673 27.87 20.49 11.67
CA ARG A 673 27.50 21.70 10.93
C ARG A 673 28.42 22.88 11.29
N GLN A 674 28.65 23.12 12.59
CA GLN A 674 29.54 24.20 13.04
C GLN A 674 30.98 24.00 12.54
N TRP A 675 31.48 22.76 12.58
CA TRP A 675 32.78 22.42 12.00
C TRP A 675 32.84 22.73 10.50
N ALA A 676 31.82 22.34 9.73
CA ALA A 676 31.76 22.61 8.29
C ALA A 676 31.73 24.12 7.98
N LEU A 677 31.00 24.92 8.75
CA LEU A 677 30.95 26.38 8.60
C LEU A 677 32.32 27.04 8.84
N ARG A 678 33.06 26.61 9.87
CA ARG A 678 34.44 27.08 10.11
C ARG A 678 35.36 26.72 8.95
N GLN A 679 35.21 25.51 8.40
CA GLN A 679 36.00 25.05 7.29
C GLN A 679 35.69 25.80 5.98
N ILE A 680 34.45 26.27 5.78
CA ILE A 680 34.10 27.15 4.65
C ILE A 680 34.85 28.48 4.73
N ALA A 681 34.93 29.09 5.92
CA ALA A 681 35.65 30.35 6.10
C ALA A 681 37.14 30.18 5.77
N PHE A 682 37.78 29.14 6.30
CA PHE A 682 39.17 28.80 6.02
C PHE A 682 39.43 28.48 4.54
N THR A 683 38.61 27.64 3.91
CA THR A 683 38.81 27.27 2.49
C THR A 683 38.58 28.43 1.53
N LYS A 684 37.75 29.43 1.91
CA LYS A 684 37.59 30.66 1.14
C LYS A 684 38.81 31.58 1.24
N THR A 685 39.41 31.71 2.42
CA THR A 685 40.63 32.52 2.59
C THR A 685 41.81 31.93 1.83
N GLU A 686 41.91 30.59 1.80
CA GLU A 686 42.96 29.86 1.09
C GLU A 686 42.69 29.66 -0.42
N GLY A 687 41.59 30.17 -0.96
CA GLY A 687 41.24 30.04 -2.38
C GLY A 687 40.84 28.62 -2.83
N LEU A 688 40.55 27.71 -1.90
CA LEU A 688 40.18 26.31 -2.14
C LEU A 688 38.68 26.16 -2.46
N LEU A 689 38.28 26.63 -3.65
CA LEU A 689 36.87 26.70 -4.06
C LEU A 689 36.13 25.35 -4.04
N ALA A 690 36.77 24.26 -4.48
CA ALA A 690 36.15 22.93 -4.51
C ALA A 690 35.85 22.39 -3.10
N GLU A 691 36.77 22.60 -2.15
CA GLU A 691 36.57 22.18 -0.76
C GLU A 691 35.51 23.06 -0.07
N SER A 692 35.46 24.36 -0.41
CA SER A 692 34.40 25.26 0.05
C SER A 692 33.01 24.79 -0.42
N GLN A 693 32.86 24.40 -1.69
CA GLN A 693 31.61 23.86 -2.22
C GLN A 693 31.22 22.53 -1.55
N ARG A 694 32.18 21.64 -1.30
CA ARG A 694 31.95 20.39 -0.57
C ARG A 694 31.45 20.63 0.85
N MET A 695 32.05 21.58 1.57
CA MET A 695 31.62 21.93 2.92
C MET A 695 30.24 22.61 2.93
N GLN A 696 29.92 23.44 1.93
CA GLN A 696 28.57 23.98 1.75
C GLN A 696 27.52 22.89 1.53
N GLN A 697 27.85 21.85 0.76
CA GLN A 697 26.97 20.70 0.60
C GLN A 697 26.74 19.97 1.93
N LEU A 698 27.81 19.73 2.71
CA LEU A 698 27.70 19.12 4.03
C LEU A 698 26.82 19.95 4.98
N VAL A 699 26.89 21.29 4.92
CA VAL A 699 26.00 22.18 5.69
C VAL A 699 24.54 21.99 5.29
N ARG A 700 24.21 21.95 3.99
CA ARG A 700 22.85 21.69 3.51
C ARG A 700 22.33 20.32 3.96
N GLU A 701 23.18 19.29 3.92
CA GLU A 701 22.84 17.94 4.40
C GLU A 701 22.58 17.92 5.91
N CYS A 702 23.40 18.63 6.70
CA CYS A 702 23.15 18.83 8.13
C CYS A 702 21.79 19.53 8.37
N GLU A 703 21.48 20.58 7.61
CA GLU A 703 20.24 21.36 7.77
C GLU A 703 19.00 20.54 7.45
N ARG A 704 19.03 19.76 6.36
CA ARG A 704 17.95 18.83 6.00
C ARG A 704 17.72 17.78 7.09
N GLU A 705 18.79 17.19 7.61
CA GLU A 705 18.69 16.19 8.68
C GLU A 705 18.20 16.79 10.00
N LEU A 706 18.66 17.99 10.35
CA LEU A 706 18.16 18.73 11.51
C LEU A 706 16.69 19.09 11.36
N GLN A 707 16.22 19.40 10.15
CA GLN A 707 14.81 19.62 9.86
C GLN A 707 14.00 18.34 10.03
N GLU A 708 14.47 17.20 9.54
CA GLU A 708 13.81 15.90 9.77
C GLU A 708 13.75 15.56 11.26
N MET A 709 14.84 15.76 12.01
CA MET A 709 14.85 15.61 13.47
C MET A 709 13.85 16.53 14.15
N THR A 710 13.77 17.80 13.71
CA THR A 710 12.79 18.77 14.23
C THR A 710 11.36 18.27 13.98
N LEU A 711 11.03 17.81 12.78
CA LEU A 711 9.70 17.25 12.48
C LEU A 711 9.39 16.03 13.36
N ILE A 712 10.39 15.18 13.62
CA ILE A 712 10.25 14.04 14.54
C ILE A 712 9.96 14.48 15.96
N GLU A 713 10.71 15.47 16.47
CA GLU A 713 10.48 16.07 17.78
C GLU A 713 9.09 16.72 17.86
N GLU A 714 8.69 17.44 16.82
CA GLU A 714 7.40 18.12 16.72
C GLU A 714 6.23 17.15 16.76
N TYR A 715 6.21 16.11 15.92
CA TYR A 715 5.08 15.17 15.96
C TYR A 715 5.09 14.31 17.23
N ARG A 716 6.25 14.06 17.85
CA ARG A 716 6.35 13.35 19.15
C ARG A 716 5.86 14.22 20.31
N LYS A 717 6.19 15.51 20.28
CA LYS A 717 5.68 16.50 21.24
C LYS A 717 4.18 16.75 21.05
N ASP A 718 3.73 16.80 19.80
CA ASP A 718 2.31 16.91 19.48
C ASP A 718 1.53 15.67 19.96
N GLU A 719 2.13 14.48 19.88
CA GLU A 719 1.53 13.25 20.39
C GLU A 719 1.34 13.25 21.91
N SER A 720 2.22 13.91 22.68
CA SER A 720 2.06 14.03 24.14
C SER A 720 1.10 15.15 24.55
N ARG A 721 0.58 15.93 23.60
CA ARG A 721 -0.38 16.99 23.90
C ARG A 721 -1.74 16.41 24.26
N VAL A 722 -2.21 16.75 25.47
CA VAL A 722 -3.55 16.42 25.95
C VAL A 722 -4.53 17.52 25.53
N PRO A 723 -5.72 17.20 24.98
CA PRO A 723 -6.73 18.22 24.69
C PRO A 723 -7.29 18.79 26.00
N LEU A 724 -7.26 20.11 26.16
CA LEU A 724 -7.94 20.78 27.26
C LEU A 724 -9.36 21.10 26.81
N ILE A 725 -10.31 20.24 27.16
CA ILE A 725 -11.71 20.42 26.78
C ILE A 725 -12.43 21.40 27.70
N GLN A 726 -13.35 22.17 27.11
CA GLN A 726 -14.36 22.94 27.81
C GLN A 726 -15.73 22.41 27.41
N ILE A 727 -16.59 22.12 28.39
CA ILE A 727 -17.97 21.67 28.16
C ILE A 727 -18.85 22.90 28.17
N ASP A 728 -19.66 23.07 27.12
CA ASP A 728 -20.64 24.16 27.07
C ASP A 728 -21.75 23.86 28.10
N GLU A 729 -22.05 24.83 28.98
CA GLU A 729 -23.18 24.69 29.90
C GLU A 729 -24.48 24.54 29.11
N GLN A 730 -25.23 23.46 29.36
CA GLN A 730 -26.58 23.36 28.81
C GLN A 730 -27.42 24.48 29.42
N PRO A 731 -28.18 25.26 28.62
CA PRO A 731 -29.15 26.19 29.18
C PRO A 731 -30.13 25.37 30.00
N THR A 732 -30.10 25.56 31.32
CA THR A 732 -31.09 25.02 32.25
C THR A 732 -32.43 25.56 31.78
N LYS A 733 -33.26 24.68 31.20
CA LYS A 733 -34.67 25.00 31.00
C LYS A 733 -35.28 25.20 32.39
N ARG A 734 -35.47 26.47 32.75
CA ARG A 734 -36.38 26.88 33.83
C ARG A 734 -37.81 26.51 33.45
#